data_AF-A0A101NDT5-F1
#
_entry.id   AF-A0A101NDT5-F1
#
_cell.length_a   1.000
_cell.length_b   1.000
_cell.length_c   1.000
_cell.angle_alpha   90.00
_cell.angle_beta   90.00
_cell.angle_gamma   90.00
#
_symmetry.space_group_name_H-M   'P 1'
#
loop_
_entity.id
_entity.type
_entity.pdbx_description
1 polymer ?
#
loop_
_entity_poly.entity_id
_entity_poly.type
_entity_poly.pdbx_seq_one_letter_code
_entity_poly.pdbx_strand_id
1 'polypeptide(L)'
;MPWRGCGWWPVDDVTDVEVMPRPPMSHRPAPALAGVAGLITEQLRLATDLHERFLATQGDFHLGRPEPAGKPARTAHTVVDLGGWYLDRAGRMTAGAVVHELLELLPQRDGVLDCELAFHRGLPAPGEQVLSSLTFSGRTFRGEVDGRLSLRGTESEDLGHGLPTEHTGAGFGTGEVTAFAEGRPADCFTGTKWELTRAHVRSPGLGSRRTLLLHEITAFAPSKGIVATGRILPEAWRTPAGLLEGCFQALSFQLAATGCTVHRDGWRFEPQPDEPARVRFLVNAPYGAPRYHITIRSMTDRTVHADAVCTIDNRVVMRAEGLAVHLVPDTPLTHWRLLGPATVQRTGNPVPPRVLAGLRGHDDPAATTVGSVRYDHAAMLACAWGPVNEIFPGTSDDAFRLPGPPYLFITRVTEASATLGAPRPGSRLVAEYDVPEQVWFREQSGTLPAAALMEAALQPCGLLAAYLAARTTDAQLRIRNLDGHLTTTREVPPDVRSLSTAVEFVGLDRWDGTVVETFRIRCEADGVPVLEGTAVFALTSPAQLTSQTGLPVTDADRTRLAQPCDRPVTDLRSRPARFFGHSARLPGPMLLMLDRITGYWPDGGPAGLGRLRAECDVRADAWYFKAHFFNDPVQPGSLGIEAMCQLLCYYLVERGVGDGFRFEPVLPASWTYRGQVVPADALVTVEMDVLDVELSPQSGHAEAEAWLWVDGRRAYHVPRLRVRAVPGAPDSPSTVDTVLDPHSDTWLADHCPTWTVPAVPLMSTADLLARAASDHAGRPVRVLHDLRVQRWLPVTGPTRLRMTCAGDTAQLAVWHEAGALSRFTPVAAARVGFEPPTRPERFTPLPDLVDAPDPYEAADLFHGRSFQYLTALRMGSTGSSGLLDTGRGSVPPGTLHQGLLDAALHVIPHNELQRWEPAIGPGRMAFPHQLTQLAVFASLPDCGEIEVEARFAGVLRDDLVAVDVQLCRDERVLVSFQIVDMLIPAGSLAEVSGPERRAYLRDGEPDSRLLLTGSDGVLRRSDVERIDVLTGTANALYGLPVGTRAVDWLPHIALKEHIARTTGVHPRTVEVTALDNVSWDDDSATVRTS
;
A
#
# COMPACT_ATOMS: atom_id res chain seq x y z
N MET A 1 4.22 -38.75 29.39
CA MET A 1 3.47 -38.96 28.13
C MET A 1 2.79 -37.64 27.77
N PRO A 2 2.72 -37.27 26.48
CA PRO A 2 2.49 -35.89 26.08
C PRO A 2 1.04 -35.42 26.27
N TRP A 3 0.90 -34.16 26.65
CA TRP A 3 -0.38 -33.45 26.73
C TRP A 3 -0.89 -33.12 25.33
N ARG A 4 -2.21 -33.27 25.10
CA ARG A 4 -2.92 -32.67 23.97
C ARG A 4 -3.65 -31.44 24.46
N GLY A 5 -3.49 -30.31 23.77
CA GLY A 5 -4.21 -29.07 24.08
C GLY A 5 -5.72 -29.23 23.87
N CYS A 6 -6.52 -28.65 24.76
CA CYS A 6 -7.98 -28.68 24.69
C CYS A 6 -8.51 -27.72 23.62
N GLY A 7 -9.46 -28.20 22.81
CA GLY A 7 -10.30 -27.37 21.95
C GLY A 7 -11.70 -27.19 22.53
N TRP A 8 -12.26 -26.00 22.27
CA TRP A 8 -13.67 -25.67 21.98
C TRP A 8 -14.82 -26.54 22.52
N TRP A 9 -15.79 -25.88 23.18
CA TRP A 9 -17.08 -26.45 23.61
C TRP A 9 -18.09 -26.55 22.43
N PRO A 10 -19.14 -27.40 22.55
CA PRO A 10 -19.90 -27.92 21.42
C PRO A 10 -21.15 -27.10 21.05
N VAL A 11 -21.69 -27.41 19.88
CA VAL A 11 -23.06 -27.07 19.45
C VAL A 11 -23.73 -28.39 19.05
N ASP A 12 -24.84 -28.72 19.71
CA ASP A 12 -25.60 -29.95 19.44
C ASP A 12 -26.71 -29.76 18.40
N ASP A 13 -27.09 -30.88 17.78
CA ASP A 13 -28.30 -31.18 17.00
C ASP A 13 -28.70 -30.28 15.80
N VAL A 14 -28.48 -30.81 14.59
CA VAL A 14 -29.58 -31.26 13.70
C VAL A 14 -29.15 -32.53 12.92
N THR A 15 -29.85 -33.65 13.14
CA THR A 15 -29.85 -34.86 12.28
C THR A 15 -30.83 -34.66 11.10
N ASP A 16 -30.86 -35.33 9.95
CA ASP A 16 -30.36 -36.63 9.43
C ASP A 16 -30.24 -36.52 7.90
N VAL A 17 -29.38 -37.31 7.23
CA VAL A 17 -29.72 -38.01 5.95
C VAL A 17 -28.89 -39.30 5.85
N GLU A 18 -29.54 -40.40 5.47
CA GLU A 18 -28.98 -41.75 5.36
C GLU A 18 -27.85 -41.93 4.33
N VAL A 19 -26.91 -42.83 4.65
CA VAL A 19 -25.98 -43.43 3.68
C VAL A 19 -26.55 -44.77 3.20
N MET A 20 -26.67 -44.97 1.88
CA MET A 20 -26.75 -46.31 1.27
C MET A 20 -25.75 -46.45 0.10
N PRO A 21 -25.06 -47.60 -0.05
CA PRO A 21 -23.88 -47.70 -0.90
C PRO A 21 -24.14 -48.33 -2.27
N ARG A 22 -23.33 -47.98 -3.28
CA ARG A 22 -23.01 -48.86 -4.43
C ARG A 22 -21.78 -48.39 -5.23
N PRO A 23 -20.74 -49.24 -5.38
CA PRO A 23 -19.71 -49.14 -6.43
C PRO A 23 -20.08 -50.07 -7.61
N PRO A 24 -19.25 -50.17 -8.68
CA PRO A 24 -18.49 -49.13 -9.40
C PRO A 24 -18.79 -49.18 -10.92
N MET A 25 -18.31 -48.20 -11.70
CA MET A 25 -17.36 -48.44 -12.82
C MET A 25 -17.05 -47.19 -13.67
N SER A 26 -15.75 -47.08 -14.01
CA SER A 26 -15.17 -46.41 -15.19
C SER A 26 -15.64 -45.02 -15.61
N HIS A 27 -14.96 -43.99 -15.11
CA HIS A 27 -14.53 -42.87 -15.96
C HIS A 27 -13.03 -42.61 -15.75
N ARG A 28 -12.35 -42.16 -16.82
CA ARG A 28 -10.90 -41.91 -16.84
C ARG A 28 -10.54 -40.81 -15.82
N PRO A 29 -9.39 -40.89 -15.12
CA PRO A 29 -8.90 -39.77 -14.34
C PRO A 29 -8.55 -38.60 -15.28
N ALA A 30 -9.06 -37.41 -14.95
CA ALA A 30 -8.45 -36.17 -15.40
C ALA A 30 -7.04 -36.04 -14.79
N PRO A 31 -6.08 -35.36 -15.44
CA PRO A 31 -4.75 -35.19 -14.89
C PRO A 31 -4.84 -34.45 -13.55
N ALA A 32 -4.14 -34.96 -12.53
CA ALA A 32 -4.10 -34.33 -11.22
C ALA A 32 -3.50 -32.92 -11.32
N LEU A 33 -4.11 -31.96 -10.63
CA LEU A 33 -3.54 -30.64 -10.43
C LEU A 33 -2.18 -30.79 -9.74
N ALA A 34 -1.11 -30.43 -10.44
CA ALA A 34 0.22 -30.34 -9.85
C ALA A 34 0.19 -29.29 -8.75
N GLY A 35 0.24 -29.74 -7.49
CA GLY A 35 0.27 -28.85 -6.33
C GLY A 35 1.52 -27.97 -6.32
N VAL A 36 1.61 -27.04 -5.37
CA VAL A 36 2.73 -26.09 -5.22
C VAL A 36 4.11 -26.78 -5.24
N ALA A 37 4.20 -28.01 -4.74
CA ALA A 37 5.40 -28.85 -4.85
C ALA A 37 5.86 -29.12 -6.30
N GLY A 38 4.95 -29.25 -7.27
CA GLY A 38 5.27 -29.38 -8.68
C GLY A 38 5.89 -28.11 -9.26
N LEU A 39 5.32 -26.94 -8.97
CA LEU A 39 5.88 -25.64 -9.36
C LEU A 39 7.25 -25.37 -8.71
N ILE A 40 7.42 -25.73 -7.42
CA ILE A 40 8.72 -25.63 -6.74
C ILE A 40 9.70 -26.66 -7.31
N THR A 41 9.28 -27.88 -7.63
CA THR A 41 10.14 -28.89 -8.26
C THR A 41 10.53 -28.48 -9.68
N GLU A 42 9.66 -27.81 -10.43
CA GLU A 42 9.93 -27.31 -11.78
C GLU A 42 10.81 -26.05 -11.76
N GLN A 43 10.64 -25.16 -10.78
CA GLN A 43 11.56 -24.04 -10.51
C GLN A 43 12.93 -24.51 -10.02
N LEU A 44 12.99 -25.49 -9.10
CA LEU A 44 14.23 -26.10 -8.64
C LEU A 44 14.90 -26.89 -9.77
N ARG A 45 14.14 -27.63 -10.58
CA ARG A 45 14.67 -28.31 -11.76
C ARG A 45 15.16 -27.32 -12.81
N LEU A 46 14.50 -26.18 -13.02
CA LEU A 46 15.01 -25.12 -13.89
C LEU A 46 16.29 -24.50 -13.32
N ALA A 47 16.37 -24.27 -12.00
CA ALA A 47 17.57 -23.78 -11.33
C ALA A 47 18.71 -24.82 -11.36
N THR A 48 18.42 -26.11 -11.23
CA THR A 48 19.37 -27.21 -11.37
C THR A 48 19.77 -27.43 -12.81
N ASP A 49 18.87 -27.33 -13.80
CA ASP A 49 19.21 -27.36 -15.24
C ASP A 49 20.04 -26.13 -15.65
N LEU A 50 19.89 -24.98 -14.98
CA LEU A 50 20.75 -23.79 -15.13
C LEU A 50 22.10 -23.98 -14.44
N HIS A 51 22.12 -24.52 -13.22
CA HIS A 51 23.34 -24.78 -12.46
C HIS A 51 24.17 -25.90 -13.09
N GLU A 52 23.54 -26.98 -13.57
CA GLU A 52 24.20 -28.04 -14.34
C GLU A 52 24.63 -27.55 -15.73
N ARG A 53 23.94 -26.60 -16.38
CA ARG A 53 24.48 -25.94 -17.58
C ARG A 53 25.69 -25.06 -17.26
N PHE A 54 25.65 -24.34 -16.14
CA PHE A 54 26.75 -23.51 -15.62
C PHE A 54 27.96 -24.35 -15.16
N LEU A 55 27.73 -25.57 -14.67
CA LEU A 55 28.79 -26.54 -14.34
C LEU A 55 29.25 -27.33 -15.57
N ALA A 56 28.37 -27.60 -16.55
CA ALA A 56 28.74 -28.22 -17.82
C ALA A 56 29.56 -27.29 -18.73
N THR A 57 29.44 -25.97 -18.57
CA THR A 57 30.37 -24.99 -19.18
C THR A 57 31.70 -24.86 -18.41
N GLN A 58 31.83 -25.47 -17.23
CA GLN A 58 33.08 -25.60 -16.47
C GLN A 58 33.79 -26.95 -16.67
N GLY A 59 33.22 -27.87 -17.46
CA GLY A 59 33.84 -29.15 -17.82
C GLY A 59 34.93 -29.01 -18.90
N ASP A 60 36.13 -29.49 -18.60
CA ASP A 60 37.30 -29.61 -19.50
C ASP A 60 37.95 -28.30 -20.01
N PHE A 61 38.35 -27.41 -19.10
CA PHE A 61 39.46 -26.49 -19.35
C PHE A 61 40.77 -26.98 -18.72
N HIS A 62 41.58 -27.69 -19.52
CA HIS A 62 42.97 -28.00 -19.16
C HIS A 62 43.82 -26.72 -19.05
N LEU A 63 44.35 -26.45 -17.85
CA LEU A 63 45.43 -25.49 -17.62
C LEU A 63 46.71 -25.94 -18.38
N GLY A 64 47.08 -25.26 -19.47
CA GLY A 64 48.22 -25.72 -20.28
C GLY A 64 48.74 -24.83 -21.42
N ARG A 65 49.58 -23.83 -21.07
CA ARG A 65 50.57 -23.10 -21.92
C ARG A 65 50.05 -22.13 -22.99
N PRO A 66 50.86 -21.09 -23.34
CA PRO A 66 50.50 -20.09 -24.35
C PRO A 66 50.60 -20.65 -25.77
N GLU A 67 49.62 -20.32 -26.62
CA GLU A 67 49.58 -20.77 -28.02
C GLU A 67 50.38 -19.84 -28.96
N PRO A 68 50.99 -20.39 -30.04
CA PRO A 68 51.67 -19.60 -31.06
C PRO A 68 50.68 -18.89 -31.99
N ALA A 69 51.10 -17.75 -32.54
CA ALA A 69 50.28 -16.92 -33.43
C ALA A 69 49.90 -17.63 -34.74
N GLY A 70 48.64 -17.51 -35.17
CA GLY A 70 48.19 -17.95 -36.49
C GLY A 70 46.84 -18.68 -36.59
N LYS A 71 46.07 -18.82 -35.49
CA LYS A 71 44.73 -19.45 -35.58
C LYS A 71 43.70 -18.57 -36.28
N PRO A 72 42.74 -19.17 -37.03
CA PRO A 72 41.60 -18.44 -37.59
C PRO A 72 40.70 -17.90 -36.48
N ALA A 73 39.93 -16.86 -36.80
CA ALA A 73 38.97 -16.27 -35.87
C ALA A 73 37.97 -17.33 -35.38
N ARG A 74 37.71 -17.34 -34.08
CA ARG A 74 36.74 -18.22 -33.41
C ARG A 74 35.47 -17.44 -33.16
N THR A 75 34.33 -17.93 -33.62
CA THR A 75 33.02 -17.33 -33.34
C THR A 75 32.23 -18.21 -32.40
N ALA A 76 31.82 -17.64 -31.27
CA ALA A 76 30.82 -18.20 -30.38
C ALA A 76 29.44 -17.60 -30.70
N HIS A 77 28.39 -18.39 -30.56
CA HIS A 77 27.01 -17.97 -30.69
C HIS A 77 26.22 -18.53 -29.51
N THR A 78 25.27 -17.76 -28.99
CA THR A 78 24.25 -18.25 -28.06
C THR A 78 22.89 -17.66 -28.44
N VAL A 79 21.82 -18.44 -28.22
CA VAL A 79 20.44 -17.96 -28.30
C VAL A 79 19.88 -18.11 -26.90
N VAL A 80 19.56 -16.98 -26.28
CA VAL A 80 19.11 -16.92 -24.89
C VAL A 80 17.72 -16.28 -24.86
N ASP A 81 16.83 -16.91 -24.11
CA ASP A 81 15.58 -16.30 -23.66
C ASP A 81 15.91 -15.43 -22.45
N LEU A 82 15.77 -14.11 -22.60
CA LEU A 82 16.20 -13.14 -21.61
C LEU A 82 15.29 -13.18 -20.36
N GLY A 83 15.74 -13.94 -19.37
CA GLY A 83 15.02 -14.19 -18.13
C GLY A 83 14.77 -12.93 -17.29
N GLY A 84 13.58 -12.84 -16.70
CA GLY A 84 13.07 -11.62 -16.05
C GLY A 84 13.74 -11.14 -14.76
N TRP A 85 14.98 -11.57 -14.46
CA TRP A 85 15.72 -11.15 -13.26
C TRP A 85 16.42 -9.79 -13.43
N TYR A 86 16.68 -9.38 -14.69
CA TYR A 86 17.33 -8.11 -15.03
C TYR A 86 16.36 -7.08 -15.64
N LEU A 87 15.11 -7.06 -15.16
CA LEU A 87 14.12 -6.11 -15.65
C LEU A 87 14.17 -4.77 -14.91
N ASP A 88 14.06 -3.71 -15.69
CA ASP A 88 13.81 -2.35 -15.23
C ASP A 88 12.32 -2.19 -14.80
N ARG A 89 11.88 -0.94 -14.61
CA ARG A 89 10.46 -0.66 -14.32
C ARG A 89 9.55 -0.70 -15.54
N ALA A 90 10.08 -0.52 -16.74
CA ALA A 90 9.34 -0.72 -17.97
C ALA A 90 8.89 -2.18 -18.12
N GLY A 91 9.70 -3.10 -17.57
CA GLY A 91 9.69 -4.51 -17.89
C GLY A 91 10.57 -4.81 -19.09
N ARG A 92 11.64 -4.04 -19.32
CA ARG A 92 12.67 -4.26 -20.35
C ARG A 92 13.96 -4.70 -19.69
N MET A 93 14.82 -5.38 -20.44
CA MET A 93 16.15 -5.74 -19.97
C MET A 93 17.01 -4.50 -19.75
N THR A 94 17.78 -4.45 -18.66
CA THR A 94 18.72 -3.35 -18.41
C THR A 94 19.88 -3.35 -19.41
N ALA A 95 20.53 -2.20 -19.58
CA ALA A 95 21.64 -2.05 -20.52
C ALA A 95 22.82 -2.97 -20.14
N GLY A 96 23.13 -3.07 -18.85
CA GLY A 96 24.10 -4.02 -18.32
C GLY A 96 23.78 -5.46 -18.69
N ALA A 97 22.53 -5.90 -18.58
CA ALA A 97 22.17 -7.28 -18.89
C ALA A 97 22.40 -7.64 -20.36
N VAL A 98 22.08 -6.73 -21.31
CA VAL A 98 22.39 -6.95 -22.73
C VAL A 98 23.90 -6.99 -23.00
N VAL A 99 24.70 -6.22 -22.25
CA VAL A 99 26.17 -6.30 -22.31
C VAL A 99 26.69 -7.62 -21.71
N HIS A 100 26.10 -8.10 -20.61
CA HIS A 100 26.50 -9.32 -19.91
C HIS A 100 26.47 -10.54 -20.83
N GLU A 101 25.42 -10.70 -21.64
CA GLU A 101 25.28 -11.78 -22.64
C GLU A 101 26.44 -11.85 -23.65
N LEU A 102 27.04 -10.71 -24.02
CA LEU A 102 28.24 -10.70 -24.88
C LEU A 102 29.51 -11.02 -24.10
N LEU A 103 29.61 -10.57 -22.85
CA LEU A 103 30.80 -10.76 -22.03
C LEU A 103 30.93 -12.18 -21.48
N GLU A 104 29.83 -12.92 -21.29
CA GLU A 104 29.89 -14.35 -20.94
C GLU A 104 30.52 -15.22 -22.04
N LEU A 105 30.45 -14.78 -23.31
CA LEU A 105 31.08 -15.47 -24.44
C LEU A 105 32.60 -15.25 -24.51
N LEU A 106 33.17 -14.34 -23.71
CA LEU A 106 34.61 -14.10 -23.68
C LEU A 106 35.35 -15.26 -22.97
N PRO A 107 36.49 -15.73 -23.50
CA PRO A 107 37.36 -16.65 -22.77
C PRO A 107 37.81 -16.01 -21.45
N GLN A 108 37.60 -16.70 -20.32
CA GLN A 108 38.00 -16.16 -19.02
C GLN A 108 39.52 -15.94 -18.95
N ARG A 109 39.90 -14.67 -18.78
CA ARG A 109 41.29 -14.18 -18.73
C ARG A 109 41.39 -12.98 -17.79
N ASP A 110 42.48 -12.90 -17.05
CA ASP A 110 42.86 -11.70 -16.31
C ASP A 110 43.38 -10.62 -17.26
N GLY A 111 42.90 -9.38 -17.10
CA GLY A 111 43.37 -8.25 -17.89
C GLY A 111 42.39 -7.08 -17.94
N VAL A 112 42.73 -6.10 -18.78
CA VAL A 112 41.86 -4.97 -19.11
C VAL A 112 41.29 -5.20 -20.51
N LEU A 113 40.00 -4.96 -20.72
CA LEU A 113 39.43 -4.87 -22.06
C LEU A 113 39.21 -3.40 -22.42
N ASP A 114 39.69 -2.99 -23.60
CA ASP A 114 39.42 -1.68 -24.20
C ASP A 114 38.43 -1.88 -25.35
N CYS A 115 37.21 -1.40 -25.12
CA CYS A 115 36.04 -1.68 -25.94
C CYS A 115 35.46 -0.38 -26.50
N GLU A 116 34.89 -0.46 -27.69
CA GLU A 116 33.88 0.46 -28.18
C GLU A 116 32.53 -0.27 -28.18
N LEU A 117 31.52 0.36 -27.59
CA LEU A 117 30.19 -0.16 -27.34
C LEU A 117 29.16 0.76 -28.01
N ALA A 118 28.30 0.25 -28.88
CA ALA A 118 27.24 1.02 -29.52
C ALA A 118 25.90 0.29 -29.44
N PHE A 119 24.90 0.94 -28.85
CA PHE A 119 23.51 0.53 -28.96
C PHE A 119 22.95 1.10 -30.27
N HIS A 120 22.14 0.34 -30.99
CA HIS A 120 21.56 0.72 -32.29
C HIS A 120 20.03 0.78 -32.25
N ARG A 121 19.41 0.17 -31.24
CA ARG A 121 17.95 0.04 -31.06
C ARG A 121 17.62 -0.01 -29.57
N GLY A 122 16.35 0.12 -29.24
CA GLY A 122 15.84 -0.04 -27.87
C GLY A 122 16.15 -1.42 -27.28
N LEU A 123 16.15 -1.48 -25.95
CA LEU A 123 16.48 -2.69 -25.20
C LEU A 123 15.36 -3.75 -25.35
N PRO A 124 15.69 -5.06 -25.39
CA PRO A 124 14.72 -6.12 -25.60
C PRO A 124 13.74 -6.27 -24.41
N ALA A 125 12.53 -6.70 -24.74
CA ALA A 125 11.48 -7.07 -23.78
C ALA A 125 11.70 -8.50 -23.22
N PRO A 126 10.98 -8.91 -22.15
CA PRO A 126 11.13 -10.22 -21.53
C PRO A 126 10.46 -11.27 -22.43
N GLY A 127 11.10 -12.42 -22.60
CA GLY A 127 10.63 -13.44 -23.54
C GLY A 127 11.00 -13.17 -25.01
N GLU A 128 11.73 -12.08 -25.31
CA GLU A 128 12.44 -11.98 -26.59
C GLU A 128 13.64 -12.94 -26.58
N GLN A 129 13.65 -13.87 -27.53
CA GLN A 129 14.86 -14.63 -27.84
C GLN A 129 15.82 -13.74 -28.62
N VAL A 130 17.03 -13.54 -28.10
CA VAL A 130 18.08 -12.79 -28.79
C VAL A 130 19.20 -13.73 -29.24
N LEU A 131 19.70 -13.50 -30.45
CA LEU A 131 20.92 -14.13 -30.96
C LEU A 131 22.11 -13.25 -30.60
N SER A 132 22.93 -13.73 -29.68
CA SER A 132 24.21 -13.13 -29.32
C SER A 132 25.34 -13.84 -30.05
N SER A 133 26.29 -13.08 -30.58
CA SER A 133 27.48 -13.60 -31.25
C SER A 133 28.73 -12.86 -30.80
N LEU A 134 29.84 -13.58 -30.70
CA LEU A 134 31.16 -13.01 -30.38
C LEU A 134 32.23 -13.70 -31.22
N THR A 135 32.92 -12.93 -32.05
CA THR A 135 34.08 -13.38 -32.83
C THR A 135 35.37 -12.87 -32.19
N PHE A 136 36.29 -13.78 -31.89
CA PHE A 136 37.58 -13.53 -31.24
C PHE A 136 38.76 -13.90 -32.15
N SER A 137 39.77 -13.03 -32.23
CA SER A 137 40.96 -13.21 -33.06
C SER A 137 42.21 -12.64 -32.37
N GLY A 138 43.03 -13.51 -31.76
CA GLY A 138 44.29 -13.12 -31.12
C GLY A 138 44.09 -12.36 -29.80
N ARG A 139 44.20 -11.02 -29.85
CA ARG A 139 43.88 -10.08 -28.76
C ARG A 139 42.65 -9.22 -29.07
N THR A 140 42.00 -9.40 -30.23
CA THR A 140 40.87 -8.57 -30.68
C THR A 140 39.56 -9.35 -30.68
N PHE A 141 38.44 -8.66 -30.49
CA PHE A 141 37.11 -9.26 -30.52
C PHE A 141 36.06 -8.30 -31.11
N ARG A 142 34.99 -8.89 -31.65
CA ARG A 142 33.79 -8.20 -32.11
C ARG A 142 32.57 -9.04 -31.78
N GLY A 143 31.61 -8.46 -31.06
CA GLY A 143 30.34 -9.09 -30.72
C GLY A 143 29.14 -8.26 -31.17
N GLU A 144 27.99 -8.92 -31.27
CA GLU A 144 26.72 -8.35 -31.69
C GLU A 144 25.55 -9.12 -31.05
N VAL A 145 24.55 -8.40 -30.54
CA VAL A 145 23.27 -8.96 -30.04
C VAL A 145 22.15 -8.50 -30.97
N ASP A 146 21.67 -9.39 -31.84
CA ASP A 146 20.53 -9.24 -32.76
C ASP A 146 20.34 -7.81 -33.34
N GLY A 147 21.41 -7.22 -33.87
CA GLY A 147 21.41 -5.85 -34.44
C GLY A 147 21.00 -4.71 -33.48
N ARG A 148 20.91 -4.96 -32.16
CA ARG A 148 20.57 -3.99 -31.10
C ARG A 148 21.79 -3.44 -30.40
N LEU A 149 22.82 -4.27 -30.20
CA LEU A 149 24.08 -3.89 -29.56
C LEU A 149 25.24 -4.40 -30.41
N SER A 150 26.26 -3.57 -30.63
CA SER A 150 27.57 -3.99 -31.10
C SER A 150 28.68 -3.66 -30.10
N LEU A 151 29.66 -4.53 -30.04
CA LEU A 151 30.84 -4.43 -29.18
C LEU A 151 32.07 -4.74 -30.05
N ARG A 152 33.12 -3.92 -30.00
CA ARG A 152 34.41 -4.24 -30.62
C ARG A 152 35.54 -3.79 -29.71
N GLY A 153 36.57 -4.60 -29.54
CA GLY A 153 37.61 -4.27 -28.57
C GLY A 153 38.88 -5.10 -28.67
N THR A 154 39.82 -4.77 -27.79
CA THR A 154 41.11 -5.45 -27.66
C THR A 154 41.49 -5.64 -26.19
N GLU A 155 42.26 -6.70 -25.91
CA GLU A 155 42.94 -6.87 -24.63
C GLU A 155 44.01 -5.78 -24.45
N SER A 156 43.86 -4.96 -23.42
CA SER A 156 44.78 -3.91 -22.99
C SER A 156 45.50 -4.31 -21.68
N GLU A 157 46.59 -3.62 -21.38
CA GLU A 157 47.28 -3.67 -20.07
C GLU A 157 47.03 -2.40 -19.24
N ASP A 158 46.40 -1.37 -19.82
CA ASP A 158 46.14 -0.07 -19.19
C ASP A 158 44.65 0.28 -19.16
N LEU A 159 44.17 0.68 -17.98
CA LEU A 159 42.84 1.26 -17.72
C LEU A 159 42.77 2.77 -18.03
N GLY A 160 43.91 3.41 -18.32
CA GLY A 160 44.05 4.84 -18.52
C GLY A 160 44.48 5.56 -17.25
N HIS A 161 45.34 6.57 -17.42
CA HIS A 161 45.82 7.45 -16.34
C HIS A 161 44.86 8.62 -16.04
N GLY A 162 44.95 9.18 -14.84
CA GLY A 162 44.18 10.34 -14.38
C GLY A 162 43.25 10.02 -13.20
N LEU A 163 43.25 10.86 -12.15
CA LEU A 163 42.37 10.69 -11.00
C LEU A 163 40.89 10.94 -11.40
N PRO A 164 39.91 10.30 -10.73
CA PRO A 164 38.50 10.63 -10.92
C PRO A 164 38.24 12.10 -10.56
N THR A 165 37.34 12.75 -11.29
CA THR A 165 36.88 14.10 -10.93
C THR A 165 36.02 14.02 -9.68
N GLU A 166 36.43 14.70 -8.60
CA GLU A 166 35.56 14.91 -7.45
C GLU A 166 34.58 16.06 -7.69
N HIS A 167 33.38 15.92 -7.13
CA HIS A 167 32.33 16.94 -7.19
C HIS A 167 31.89 17.32 -5.78
N THR A 168 31.51 18.58 -5.61
CA THR A 168 30.91 19.09 -4.38
C THR A 168 29.50 19.61 -4.69
N GLY A 169 28.53 19.30 -3.83
CA GLY A 169 27.13 19.65 -4.08
C GLY A 169 26.19 19.01 -3.06
N ALA A 170 24.91 18.93 -3.38
CA ALA A 170 23.92 18.25 -2.56
C ALA A 170 24.14 16.73 -2.58
N GLY A 171 23.87 16.05 -1.46
CA GLY A 171 23.77 14.60 -1.42
C GLY A 171 22.31 14.14 -1.48
N PHE A 172 22.10 12.86 -1.81
CA PHE A 172 20.81 12.17 -1.67
C PHE A 172 21.06 10.82 -1.00
N GLY A 173 20.48 10.62 0.18
CA GLY A 173 20.69 9.41 0.98
C GLY A 173 20.00 8.17 0.41
N THR A 174 20.23 7.03 1.05
CA THR A 174 19.68 5.73 0.59
C THR A 174 18.17 5.71 0.47
N GLY A 175 17.45 6.39 1.37
CA GLY A 175 15.98 6.49 1.31
C GLY A 175 15.50 7.20 0.04
N GLU A 176 16.09 8.34 -0.28
CA GLU A 176 15.74 9.18 -1.45
C GLU A 176 16.04 8.43 -2.75
N VAL A 177 17.27 7.91 -2.91
CA VAL A 177 17.67 7.13 -4.10
C VAL A 177 16.78 5.91 -4.29
N THR A 178 16.45 5.21 -3.20
CA THR A 178 15.52 4.06 -3.23
C THR A 178 14.10 4.52 -3.59
N ALA A 179 13.63 5.68 -3.13
CA ALA A 179 12.32 6.22 -3.48
C ALA A 179 12.19 6.63 -4.95
N PHE A 180 13.23 7.25 -5.53
CA PHE A 180 13.25 7.53 -6.98
C PHE A 180 13.31 6.26 -7.82
N ALA A 181 14.17 5.30 -7.45
CA ALA A 181 14.17 3.96 -8.05
C ALA A 181 12.82 3.25 -7.86
N GLU A 182 12.06 3.59 -6.81
CA GLU A 182 10.70 3.11 -6.58
C GLU A 182 9.60 3.90 -7.31
N GLY A 183 9.97 4.83 -8.19
CA GLY A 183 9.05 5.63 -8.99
C GLY A 183 8.25 6.64 -8.16
N ARG A 184 8.80 7.09 -7.03
CA ARG A 184 8.30 8.20 -6.22
C ARG A 184 9.31 9.36 -6.25
N PRO A 185 9.43 10.11 -7.37
CA PRO A 185 10.38 11.22 -7.47
C PRO A 185 10.15 12.31 -6.42
N ALA A 186 8.88 12.56 -6.06
CA ALA A 186 8.49 13.51 -5.01
C ALA A 186 9.06 13.18 -3.60
N ASP A 187 9.43 11.92 -3.35
CA ASP A 187 10.05 11.48 -2.09
C ASP A 187 11.60 11.49 -2.16
N CYS A 188 12.17 11.87 -3.32
CA CYS A 188 13.61 11.95 -3.56
C CYS A 188 14.08 13.37 -3.88
N PHE A 189 13.25 14.16 -4.56
CA PHE A 189 13.61 15.48 -5.04
C PHE A 189 12.72 16.55 -4.41
N THR A 190 13.35 17.53 -3.75
CA THR A 190 12.64 18.61 -3.06
C THR A 190 12.05 19.64 -4.03
N GLY A 191 10.86 20.15 -3.69
CA GLY A 191 10.23 21.29 -4.37
C GLY A 191 8.87 20.98 -4.98
N THR A 192 7.95 21.95 -4.92
CA THR A 192 6.52 21.80 -5.28
C THR A 192 6.27 21.25 -6.68
N LYS A 193 7.15 21.50 -7.67
CA LYS A 193 7.03 20.92 -9.01
C LYS A 193 7.03 19.39 -9.01
N TRP A 194 7.71 18.75 -8.05
CA TRP A 194 7.81 17.29 -7.97
C TRP A 194 6.54 16.63 -7.43
N GLU A 195 5.69 17.37 -6.70
CA GLU A 195 4.40 16.86 -6.20
C GLU A 195 3.49 16.39 -7.35
N LEU A 196 3.56 17.04 -8.53
CA LEU A 196 2.86 16.59 -9.74
C LEU A 196 3.21 15.13 -10.12
N THR A 197 4.43 14.67 -9.83
CA THR A 197 4.84 13.29 -10.11
C THR A 197 4.15 12.27 -9.19
N ARG A 198 3.51 12.70 -8.10
CA ARG A 198 2.64 11.84 -7.30
C ARG A 198 1.39 11.40 -8.06
N ALA A 199 0.99 12.12 -9.11
CA ALA A 199 -0.13 11.75 -9.98
C ALA A 199 0.26 10.76 -11.09
N HIS A 200 1.56 10.54 -11.33
CA HIS A 200 2.02 9.63 -12.38
C HIS A 200 1.57 8.18 -12.15
N VAL A 201 1.15 7.52 -13.23
CA VAL A 201 0.91 6.07 -13.28
C VAL A 201 2.24 5.30 -13.26
N ARG A 202 3.25 5.81 -13.97
CA ARG A 202 4.58 5.20 -14.18
C ARG A 202 5.65 6.28 -14.38
N SER A 203 6.08 6.89 -13.27
CA SER A 203 7.26 7.76 -13.25
C SER A 203 8.52 7.06 -13.82
N PRO A 204 9.37 7.78 -14.58
CA PRO A 204 10.71 7.31 -14.93
C PRO A 204 11.51 6.99 -13.68
N GLY A 205 12.34 5.94 -13.72
CA GLY A 205 13.14 5.49 -12.59
C GLY A 205 14.28 4.57 -13.01
N LEU A 206 15.14 4.22 -12.06
CA LEU A 206 16.44 3.56 -12.31
C LEU A 206 16.36 2.03 -12.52
N GLY A 207 15.27 1.39 -12.14
CA GLY A 207 15.16 -0.08 -12.18
C GLY A 207 14.22 -0.63 -11.12
N SER A 208 14.23 -1.95 -10.93
CA SER A 208 13.56 -2.63 -9.82
C SER A 208 14.46 -2.67 -8.58
N ARG A 209 13.93 -3.01 -7.40
CA ARG A 209 14.77 -3.23 -6.19
C ARG A 209 15.87 -4.27 -6.39
N ARG A 210 15.69 -5.22 -7.33
CA ARG A 210 16.67 -6.26 -7.67
C ARG A 210 17.78 -5.76 -8.58
N THR A 211 17.52 -4.74 -9.40
CA THR A 211 18.46 -4.19 -10.39
C THR A 211 19.04 -2.83 -9.99
N LEU A 212 18.61 -2.23 -8.87
CA LEU A 212 19.14 -0.97 -8.34
C LEU A 212 20.56 -1.17 -7.78
N LEU A 213 21.56 -0.60 -8.48
CA LEU A 213 22.97 -0.70 -8.09
C LEU A 213 23.43 0.49 -7.24
N LEU A 214 22.75 1.64 -7.33
CA LEU A 214 23.07 2.81 -6.51
C LEU A 214 22.62 2.61 -5.04
N HIS A 215 23.48 3.03 -4.11
CA HIS A 215 23.20 3.06 -2.67
C HIS A 215 22.85 4.47 -2.21
N GLU A 216 23.67 5.47 -2.51
CA GLU A 216 23.43 6.89 -2.21
C GLU A 216 24.21 7.78 -3.21
N ILE A 217 23.82 9.05 -3.28
CA ILE A 217 24.52 10.10 -4.01
C ILE A 217 25.28 10.96 -3.00
N THR A 218 26.61 10.88 -3.00
CA THR A 218 27.46 11.66 -2.08
C THR A 218 27.66 13.11 -2.51
N ALA A 219 27.58 13.39 -3.82
CA ALA A 219 27.62 14.76 -4.34
C ALA A 219 26.94 14.86 -5.71
N PHE A 220 26.10 15.87 -5.90
CA PHE A 220 25.40 16.18 -7.15
C PHE A 220 25.58 17.65 -7.54
N ALA A 221 26.03 17.86 -8.77
CA ALA A 221 26.22 19.17 -9.39
C ALA A 221 25.50 19.19 -10.77
N PRO A 222 24.36 19.89 -10.92
CA PRO A 222 23.45 19.76 -12.07
C PRO A 222 24.06 19.85 -13.47
N SER A 223 25.14 20.63 -13.64
CA SER A 223 25.82 20.85 -14.92
C SER A 223 27.26 20.31 -14.97
N LYS A 224 27.76 19.67 -13.89
CA LYS A 224 29.14 19.18 -13.81
C LYS A 224 29.24 17.67 -13.67
N GLY A 225 28.37 17.06 -12.88
CA GLY A 225 28.52 15.64 -12.56
C GLY A 225 27.91 15.20 -11.24
N ILE A 226 28.09 13.91 -10.97
CA ILE A 226 27.57 13.22 -9.79
C ILE A 226 28.60 12.20 -9.28
N VAL A 227 28.76 12.11 -7.97
CA VAL A 227 29.55 11.08 -7.28
C VAL A 227 28.60 10.24 -6.43
N ALA A 228 28.47 8.97 -6.79
CA ALA A 228 27.55 8.02 -6.15
C ALA A 228 28.32 6.82 -5.58
N THR A 229 27.89 6.31 -4.42
CA THR A 229 28.31 4.97 -3.97
C THR A 229 27.27 3.95 -4.44
N GLY A 230 27.73 2.83 -4.99
CA GLY A 230 26.92 1.66 -5.25
C GLY A 230 26.80 0.74 -4.04
N ARG A 231 25.90 -0.23 -4.16
CA ARG A 231 25.72 -1.31 -3.20
C ARG A 231 26.85 -2.32 -3.34
N ILE A 232 27.16 -3.03 -2.26
CA ILE A 232 28.04 -4.21 -2.34
C ILE A 232 27.30 -5.27 -3.16
N LEU A 233 27.93 -5.72 -4.24
CA LEU A 233 27.31 -6.60 -5.22
C LEU A 233 27.55 -8.08 -4.87
N PRO A 234 26.51 -8.95 -4.96
CA PRO A 234 26.71 -10.40 -4.94
C PRO A 234 27.66 -10.83 -6.06
N GLU A 235 28.28 -12.00 -5.94
CA GLU A 235 29.28 -12.49 -6.90
C GLU A 235 28.83 -12.44 -8.36
N ALA A 236 27.61 -12.89 -8.65
CA ALA A 236 27.00 -12.85 -9.98
C ALA A 236 26.86 -11.43 -10.59
N TRP A 237 26.97 -10.38 -9.77
CA TRP A 237 26.85 -8.98 -10.19
C TRP A 237 28.20 -8.25 -10.26
N ARG A 238 29.32 -8.92 -9.92
CA ARG A 238 30.69 -8.37 -9.98
C ARG A 238 31.27 -8.29 -11.40
N THR A 239 30.40 -8.17 -12.40
CA THR A 239 30.77 -8.18 -13.81
C THR A 239 31.00 -6.74 -14.32
N PRO A 240 31.80 -6.55 -15.39
CA PRO A 240 31.93 -5.24 -16.05
C PRO A 240 30.59 -4.66 -16.51
N ALA A 241 29.64 -5.53 -16.87
CA ALA A 241 28.26 -5.17 -17.18
C ALA A 241 27.53 -4.51 -16.00
N GLY A 242 27.68 -5.03 -14.78
CA GLY A 242 27.14 -4.42 -13.56
C GLY A 242 27.79 -3.06 -13.24
N LEU A 243 29.10 -2.93 -13.43
CA LEU A 243 29.78 -1.64 -13.26
C LEU A 243 29.28 -0.58 -14.25
N LEU A 244 29.05 -0.97 -15.51
CA LEU A 244 28.53 -0.10 -16.56
C LEU A 244 27.06 0.30 -16.32
N GLU A 245 26.23 -0.65 -15.87
CA GLU A 245 24.83 -0.39 -15.49
C GLU A 245 24.73 0.64 -14.36
N GLY A 246 25.60 0.57 -13.36
CA GLY A 246 25.65 1.58 -12.29
C GLY A 246 25.96 2.99 -12.80
N CYS A 247 26.78 3.11 -13.85
CA CYS A 247 26.98 4.38 -14.55
C CYS A 247 25.72 4.83 -15.31
N PHE A 248 25.04 3.95 -16.04
CA PHE A 248 23.77 4.30 -16.70
C PHE A 248 22.69 4.75 -15.70
N GLN A 249 22.62 4.14 -14.52
CA GLN A 249 21.73 4.57 -13.44
C GLN A 249 22.13 5.94 -12.88
N ALA A 250 23.43 6.22 -12.71
CA ALA A 250 23.91 7.53 -12.26
C ALA A 250 23.65 8.65 -13.30
N LEU A 251 23.82 8.38 -14.60
CA LEU A 251 23.43 9.30 -15.68
C LEU A 251 21.91 9.55 -15.69
N SER A 252 21.11 8.49 -15.53
CA SER A 252 19.65 8.57 -15.44
C SER A 252 19.20 9.42 -14.24
N PHE A 253 19.86 9.27 -13.09
CA PHE A 253 19.62 10.10 -11.91
C PHE A 253 19.99 11.57 -12.16
N GLN A 254 21.13 11.85 -12.80
CA GLN A 254 21.53 13.22 -13.18
C GLN A 254 20.44 13.90 -14.03
N LEU A 255 19.95 13.22 -15.07
CA LEU A 255 18.92 13.75 -15.97
C LEU A 255 17.56 13.87 -15.29
N ALA A 256 17.24 13.03 -14.30
CA ALA A 256 16.05 13.18 -13.48
C ALA A 256 16.14 14.42 -12.57
N ALA A 257 17.22 14.54 -11.79
CA ALA A 257 17.39 15.54 -10.74
C ALA A 257 17.33 17.00 -11.23
N THR A 258 17.59 17.25 -12.52
CA THR A 258 17.44 18.57 -13.15
C THR A 258 15.98 18.97 -13.39
N GLY A 259 15.04 18.03 -13.29
CA GLY A 259 13.60 18.23 -13.46
C GLY A 259 13.03 17.74 -14.79
N CYS A 260 13.84 17.13 -15.65
CA CYS A 260 13.40 16.70 -16.98
C CYS A 260 12.30 15.62 -16.96
N THR A 261 12.09 14.92 -15.85
CA THR A 261 11.07 13.85 -15.72
C THR A 261 9.73 14.32 -15.15
N VAL A 262 9.60 15.58 -14.70
CA VAL A 262 8.44 16.10 -13.94
C VAL A 262 7.10 15.98 -14.69
N HIS A 263 7.11 16.12 -16.03
CA HIS A 263 5.91 16.08 -16.86
C HIS A 263 5.91 14.88 -17.83
N ARG A 264 6.56 13.78 -17.45
CA ARG A 264 6.84 12.64 -18.34
C ARG A 264 6.40 11.32 -17.69
N ASP A 265 5.11 11.24 -17.36
CA ASP A 265 4.46 9.98 -16.99
C ASP A 265 4.54 8.97 -18.15
N GLY A 266 4.87 7.71 -17.85
CA GLY A 266 5.02 6.68 -18.86
C GLY A 266 6.28 6.81 -19.73
N TRP A 267 7.36 7.36 -19.20
CA TRP A 267 8.67 7.43 -19.89
C TRP A 267 9.74 6.62 -19.16
N ARG A 268 10.81 6.25 -19.86
CA ARG A 268 11.97 5.51 -19.32
C ARG A 268 13.30 6.11 -19.79
N PHE A 269 14.38 5.66 -19.18
CA PHE A 269 15.74 5.90 -19.62
C PHE A 269 16.21 4.73 -20.51
N GLU A 270 16.92 5.03 -21.60
CA GLU A 270 17.63 4.04 -22.42
C GLU A 270 19.01 4.60 -22.84
N PRO A 271 20.00 3.76 -23.15
CA PRO A 271 21.23 4.20 -23.82
C PRO A 271 20.91 4.89 -25.15
N GLN A 272 21.59 6.00 -25.43
CA GLN A 272 21.44 6.75 -26.68
C GLN A 272 21.90 5.89 -27.89
N PRO A 273 21.01 5.64 -28.88
CA PRO A 273 21.37 4.87 -30.07
C PRO A 273 22.36 5.57 -30.99
N ASP A 274 23.13 4.75 -31.71
CA ASP A 274 24.12 5.10 -32.74
C ASP A 274 25.25 6.06 -32.30
N GLU A 275 25.39 6.27 -30.98
CA GLU A 275 26.53 6.96 -30.36
C GLU A 275 27.45 5.96 -29.65
N PRO A 276 28.64 5.65 -30.21
CA PRO A 276 29.57 4.71 -29.61
C PRO A 276 30.27 5.31 -28.38
N ALA A 277 30.22 4.59 -27.26
CA ALA A 277 31.00 4.89 -26.06
C ALA A 277 32.27 4.01 -26.01
N ARG A 278 33.40 4.57 -25.59
CA ARG A 278 34.63 3.81 -25.36
C ARG A 278 34.72 3.41 -23.89
N VAL A 279 34.72 2.12 -23.59
CA VAL A 279 34.71 1.57 -22.23
C VAL A 279 35.94 0.72 -21.99
N ARG A 280 36.69 1.03 -20.94
CA ARG A 280 37.86 0.28 -20.48
C ARG A 280 37.58 -0.30 -19.10
N PHE A 281 37.66 -1.61 -18.92
CA PHE A 281 37.34 -2.25 -17.64
C PHE A 281 38.27 -3.41 -17.29
N LEU A 282 38.47 -3.62 -16.00
CA LEU A 282 39.13 -4.78 -15.42
C LEU A 282 38.14 -5.96 -15.42
N VAL A 283 38.50 -7.08 -16.03
CA VAL A 283 37.60 -8.25 -16.15
C VAL A 283 37.24 -8.80 -14.76
N ASN A 284 38.24 -8.95 -13.90
CA ASN A 284 38.11 -9.45 -12.53
C ASN A 284 38.32 -8.30 -11.54
N ALA A 285 37.26 -7.55 -11.26
CA ALA A 285 37.29 -6.43 -10.31
C ALA A 285 37.40 -6.93 -8.85
N PRO A 286 38.11 -6.20 -7.95
CA PRO A 286 38.17 -6.54 -6.53
C PRO A 286 36.80 -6.44 -5.85
N TYR A 287 36.65 -7.14 -4.73
CA TYR A 287 35.45 -7.06 -3.89
C TYR A 287 35.39 -5.73 -3.12
N GLY A 288 34.24 -5.08 -3.12
CA GLY A 288 33.98 -3.86 -2.36
C GLY A 288 32.78 -3.09 -2.89
N ALA A 289 32.45 -1.96 -2.28
CA ALA A 289 31.41 -1.06 -2.78
C ALA A 289 31.96 -0.17 -3.90
N PRO A 290 31.37 -0.17 -5.12
CA PRO A 290 31.83 0.70 -6.19
C PRO A 290 31.49 2.17 -5.92
N ARG A 291 32.37 3.09 -6.32
CA ARG A 291 32.12 4.53 -6.37
C ARG A 291 32.12 4.99 -7.82
N TYR A 292 31.00 5.52 -8.27
CA TYR A 292 30.79 6.03 -9.63
C TYR A 292 31.01 7.54 -9.65
N HIS A 293 32.00 8.00 -10.42
CA HIS A 293 32.29 9.41 -10.65
C HIS A 293 31.92 9.75 -12.08
N ILE A 294 30.85 10.52 -12.27
CA ILE A 294 30.28 10.86 -13.58
C ILE A 294 30.53 12.34 -13.86
N THR A 295 31.24 12.68 -14.92
CA THR A 295 31.49 14.07 -15.36
C THR A 295 30.69 14.37 -16.64
N ILE A 296 29.82 15.39 -16.60
CA ILE A 296 28.93 15.72 -17.72
C ILE A 296 29.69 16.47 -18.82
N ARG A 297 29.54 16.01 -20.07
CA ARG A 297 30.04 16.68 -21.28
C ARG A 297 29.01 17.65 -21.84
N SER A 298 27.75 17.21 -21.94
CA SER A 298 26.63 17.99 -22.46
C SER A 298 25.31 17.39 -21.97
N MET A 299 24.25 18.20 -21.96
CA MET A 299 22.91 17.77 -21.55
C MET A 299 21.84 18.63 -22.24
N THR A 300 20.76 18.00 -22.65
CA THR A 300 19.53 18.63 -23.15
C THR A 300 18.37 18.35 -22.18
N ASP A 301 17.14 18.71 -22.53
CA ASP A 301 15.97 18.35 -21.72
C ASP A 301 15.61 16.85 -21.82
N ARG A 302 16.29 16.07 -22.67
CA ARG A 302 16.03 14.64 -22.92
C ARG A 302 17.26 13.73 -22.97
N THR A 303 18.47 14.25 -23.10
CA THR A 303 19.68 13.43 -23.24
C THR A 303 20.80 14.00 -22.37
N VAL A 304 21.59 13.13 -21.77
CA VAL A 304 22.81 13.49 -21.02
C VAL A 304 23.98 12.67 -21.55
N HIS A 305 25.09 13.34 -21.88
CA HIS A 305 26.34 12.72 -22.32
C HIS A 305 27.41 12.98 -21.25
N ALA A 306 28.16 11.95 -20.87
CA ALA A 306 29.10 12.00 -19.76
C ALA A 306 30.28 11.05 -19.94
N ASP A 307 31.34 11.34 -19.21
CA ASP A 307 32.42 10.40 -18.93
C ASP A 307 32.23 9.82 -17.53
N ALA A 308 32.64 8.57 -17.35
CA ALA A 308 32.53 7.86 -16.08
C ALA A 308 33.85 7.22 -15.66
N VAL A 309 34.15 7.29 -14.37
CA VAL A 309 35.21 6.52 -13.73
C VAL A 309 34.60 5.77 -12.55
N CYS A 310 34.75 4.45 -12.51
CA CYS A 310 34.34 3.64 -11.37
C CYS A 310 35.58 3.20 -10.59
N THR A 311 35.53 3.35 -9.26
CA THR A 311 36.56 2.86 -8.34
C THR A 311 35.98 1.88 -7.33
N ILE A 312 36.81 0.93 -6.86
CA ILE A 312 36.54 0.08 -5.69
C ILE A 312 37.77 0.20 -4.80
N ASP A 313 37.60 0.49 -3.52
CA ASP A 313 38.69 0.74 -2.56
C ASP A 313 39.76 1.72 -3.09
N ASN A 314 39.30 2.81 -3.71
CA ASN A 314 40.10 3.84 -4.40
C ASN A 314 40.92 3.37 -5.62
N ARG A 315 40.83 2.10 -6.01
CA ARG A 315 41.42 1.58 -7.26
C ARG A 315 40.43 1.77 -8.41
N VAL A 316 40.87 2.39 -9.52
CA VAL A 316 40.07 2.44 -10.76
C VAL A 316 39.86 1.02 -11.29
N VAL A 317 38.60 0.67 -11.56
CA VAL A 317 38.18 -0.63 -12.12
C VAL A 317 37.52 -0.50 -13.48
N MET A 318 36.95 0.67 -13.79
CA MET A 318 36.39 0.99 -15.11
C MET A 318 36.54 2.48 -15.43
N ARG A 319 36.75 2.77 -16.71
CA ARG A 319 36.51 4.09 -17.32
C ARG A 319 35.57 3.95 -18.49
N ALA A 320 34.71 4.93 -18.71
CA ALA A 320 33.91 5.05 -19.93
C ALA A 320 33.95 6.49 -20.44
N GLU A 321 34.11 6.65 -21.74
CA GLU A 321 34.17 7.94 -22.43
C GLU A 321 33.01 8.03 -23.43
N GLY A 322 32.24 9.12 -23.34
CA GLY A 322 31.08 9.34 -24.21
C GLY A 322 29.90 8.40 -23.93
N LEU A 323 29.66 8.02 -22.66
CA LEU A 323 28.38 7.41 -22.30
C LEU A 323 27.25 8.41 -22.52
N ALA A 324 26.12 7.94 -23.04
CA ALA A 324 24.94 8.76 -23.21
C ALA A 324 23.66 8.00 -22.84
N VAL A 325 22.80 8.67 -22.08
CA VAL A 325 21.46 8.20 -21.71
C VAL A 325 20.45 9.21 -22.26
N HIS A 326 19.38 8.71 -22.86
CA HIS A 326 18.23 9.53 -23.24
C HIS A 326 16.95 9.13 -22.50
N LEU A 327 15.98 10.03 -22.54
CA LEU A 327 14.64 9.91 -21.96
C LEU A 327 13.63 9.78 -23.10
N VAL A 328 12.95 8.64 -23.15
CA VAL A 328 12.02 8.26 -24.23
C VAL A 328 10.66 7.83 -23.70
N PRO A 329 9.58 8.06 -24.47
CA PRO A 329 8.28 7.47 -24.18
C PRO A 329 8.39 5.95 -24.04
N ASP A 330 7.81 5.45 -22.97
CA ASP A 330 7.53 4.03 -22.73
C ASP A 330 6.06 3.70 -22.94
N THR A 331 5.32 4.67 -23.49
CA THR A 331 4.03 4.45 -24.10
C THR A 331 4.19 3.73 -25.43
N PRO A 332 3.25 2.82 -25.77
CA PRO A 332 2.16 2.33 -24.91
C PRO A 332 2.65 1.38 -23.81
N LEU A 333 2.07 1.47 -22.61
CA LEU A 333 2.46 0.57 -21.51
C LEU A 333 1.94 -0.83 -21.84
N THR A 334 2.81 -1.81 -22.05
CA THR A 334 2.42 -3.20 -22.36
C THR A 334 2.61 -4.19 -21.21
N HIS A 335 3.28 -3.76 -20.13
CA HIS A 335 3.67 -4.61 -19.00
C HIS A 335 2.51 -5.37 -18.33
N TRP A 336 1.28 -4.87 -18.39
CA TRP A 336 0.09 -5.54 -17.88
C TRP A 336 -0.16 -6.92 -18.51
N ARG A 337 0.26 -7.12 -19.77
CA ARG A 337 0.23 -8.42 -20.47
C ARG A 337 1.05 -9.50 -19.75
N LEU A 338 2.03 -9.11 -18.95
CA LEU A 338 2.97 -10.00 -18.25
C LEU A 338 2.60 -10.23 -16.77
N LEU A 339 1.54 -9.57 -16.27
CA LEU A 339 1.11 -9.68 -14.89
C LEU A 339 0.27 -10.95 -14.66
N GLY A 340 -0.13 -11.17 -13.40
CA GLY A 340 -0.88 -12.34 -12.97
C GLY A 340 -2.32 -12.40 -13.49
N PRO A 341 -3.23 -13.13 -12.83
CA PRO A 341 -4.66 -13.03 -13.13
C PRO A 341 -5.19 -11.62 -12.81
N ALA A 342 -6.29 -11.24 -13.46
CA ALA A 342 -7.01 -9.99 -13.16
C ALA A 342 -7.34 -9.92 -11.67
N THR A 343 -7.01 -8.79 -11.02
CA THR A 343 -7.15 -8.63 -9.57
C THR A 343 -8.11 -7.48 -9.28
N VAL A 344 -9.20 -7.77 -8.58
CA VAL A 344 -10.16 -6.76 -8.12
C VAL A 344 -9.62 -6.10 -6.85
N GLN A 345 -9.63 -4.76 -6.81
CA GLN A 345 -9.42 -4.04 -5.56
C GLN A 345 -10.68 -4.18 -4.69
N ARG A 346 -10.58 -4.99 -3.62
CA ARG A 346 -11.71 -5.39 -2.76
C ARG A 346 -12.09 -4.36 -1.69
N THR A 347 -11.19 -3.44 -1.35
CA THR A 347 -11.35 -2.51 -0.22
C THR A 347 -10.86 -1.10 -0.57
N GLY A 348 -11.20 -0.12 0.26
CA GLY A 348 -10.70 1.25 0.14
C GLY A 348 -9.18 1.44 0.22
N ASN A 349 -8.39 0.42 0.59
CA ASN A 349 -6.93 0.54 0.63
C ASN A 349 -6.36 0.63 -0.79
N PRO A 350 -5.74 1.76 -1.22
CA PRO A 350 -5.31 1.93 -2.60
C PRO A 350 -4.22 0.93 -3.00
N VAL A 351 -4.50 0.11 -4.02
CA VAL A 351 -3.52 -0.82 -4.59
C VAL A 351 -2.80 -0.10 -5.75
N PRO A 352 -1.46 -0.26 -5.93
CA PRO A 352 -0.77 0.34 -7.06
C PRO A 352 -1.39 -0.12 -8.39
N PRO A 353 -1.89 0.78 -9.27
CA PRO A 353 -2.75 0.44 -10.40
C PRO A 353 -2.23 -0.70 -11.29
N ARG A 354 -0.90 -0.74 -11.52
CA ARG A 354 -0.22 -1.85 -12.22
C ARG A 354 -0.70 -3.24 -11.78
N VAL A 355 -0.87 -3.50 -10.48
CA VAL A 355 -1.22 -4.83 -9.94
C VAL A 355 -2.63 -5.28 -10.36
N LEU A 356 -3.50 -4.34 -10.73
CA LEU A 356 -4.91 -4.60 -11.02
C LEU A 356 -5.17 -5.08 -12.47
N ALA A 357 -4.23 -4.88 -13.40
CA ALA A 357 -4.40 -5.15 -14.83
C ALA A 357 -3.88 -6.52 -15.29
N GLY A 358 -3.95 -7.54 -14.44
CA GLY A 358 -3.59 -8.91 -14.83
C GLY A 358 -4.52 -9.50 -15.91
N LEU A 359 -3.99 -10.36 -16.78
CA LEU A 359 -4.74 -11.05 -17.83
C LEU A 359 -4.50 -12.56 -17.92
N ARG A 360 -3.60 -13.13 -17.10
CA ARG A 360 -3.28 -14.56 -17.20
C ARG A 360 -4.52 -15.41 -16.89
N GLY A 361 -4.99 -16.15 -17.90
CA GLY A 361 -6.17 -17.02 -17.81
C GLY A 361 -7.52 -16.29 -17.92
N HIS A 362 -7.52 -15.00 -18.31
CA HIS A 362 -8.74 -14.28 -18.62
C HIS A 362 -9.20 -14.60 -20.06
N ASP A 363 -10.45 -15.00 -20.21
CA ASP A 363 -11.16 -15.12 -21.50
C ASP A 363 -12.59 -14.61 -21.30
N ASP A 364 -13.09 -13.83 -22.25
CA ASP A 364 -14.41 -13.22 -22.20
C ASP A 364 -15.23 -13.60 -23.45
N PRO A 365 -15.90 -14.76 -23.45
CA PRO A 365 -16.63 -15.27 -24.63
C PRO A 365 -17.84 -14.41 -25.03
N ALA A 366 -18.27 -13.45 -24.21
CA ALA A 366 -19.34 -12.52 -24.54
C ALA A 366 -18.84 -11.30 -25.35
N ALA A 367 -17.54 -11.03 -25.34
CA ALA A 367 -16.96 -9.91 -26.06
C ALA A 367 -17.09 -10.03 -27.59
N THR A 368 -17.60 -8.96 -28.20
CA THR A 368 -17.81 -8.86 -29.65
C THR A 368 -16.49 -8.69 -30.41
N THR A 369 -16.47 -9.07 -31.69
CA THR A 369 -15.31 -8.90 -32.57
C THR A 369 -15.67 -8.01 -33.76
N VAL A 370 -14.93 -6.92 -33.92
CA VAL A 370 -15.10 -5.98 -35.05
C VAL A 370 -13.80 -5.93 -35.85
N GLY A 371 -13.84 -6.40 -37.10
CA GLY A 371 -12.62 -6.58 -37.89
C GLY A 371 -11.71 -7.65 -37.28
N SER A 372 -10.50 -7.27 -36.89
CA SER A 372 -9.52 -8.14 -36.23
C SER A 372 -9.43 -7.94 -34.71
N VAL A 373 -10.26 -7.06 -34.13
CA VAL A 373 -10.19 -6.70 -32.70
C VAL A 373 -11.38 -7.28 -31.95
N ARG A 374 -11.09 -8.07 -30.92
CA ARG A 374 -12.07 -8.51 -29.90
C ARG A 374 -12.13 -7.46 -28.80
N TYR A 375 -13.31 -6.97 -28.48
CA TYR A 375 -13.50 -5.89 -27.51
C TYR A 375 -13.75 -6.45 -26.10
N ASP A 376 -12.78 -7.22 -25.62
CA ASP A 376 -12.73 -7.80 -24.28
C ASP A 376 -11.98 -6.90 -23.28
N HIS A 377 -11.78 -7.37 -22.05
CA HIS A 377 -11.05 -6.64 -21.02
C HIS A 377 -9.59 -6.32 -21.41
N ALA A 378 -8.94 -7.12 -22.25
CA ALA A 378 -7.60 -6.83 -22.74
C ALA A 378 -7.60 -5.64 -23.71
N ALA A 379 -8.65 -5.50 -24.53
CA ALA A 379 -8.87 -4.30 -25.33
C ALA A 379 -9.17 -3.07 -24.45
N MET A 380 -9.95 -3.22 -23.37
CA MET A 380 -10.23 -2.11 -22.44
C MET A 380 -8.97 -1.63 -21.73
N LEU A 381 -8.10 -2.54 -21.27
CA LEU A 381 -6.77 -2.22 -20.72
C LEU A 381 -5.84 -1.58 -21.76
N ALA A 382 -5.93 -1.98 -23.04
CA ALA A 382 -5.19 -1.33 -24.12
C ALA A 382 -5.66 0.12 -24.34
N CYS A 383 -6.97 0.38 -24.33
CA CYS A 383 -7.53 1.74 -24.37
C CYS A 383 -7.14 2.58 -23.13
N ALA A 384 -6.99 1.96 -21.96
CA ALA A 384 -6.62 2.66 -20.73
C ALA A 384 -5.11 3.01 -20.68
N TRP A 385 -4.22 2.03 -20.82
CA TRP A 385 -2.77 2.20 -20.62
C TRP A 385 -1.90 1.73 -21.79
N GLY A 386 -2.44 0.87 -22.64
CA GLY A 386 -1.70 0.18 -23.70
C GLY A 386 -1.79 0.80 -25.10
N PRO A 387 -1.53 -0.01 -26.14
CA PRO A 387 -1.43 0.44 -27.53
C PRO A 387 -2.83 0.74 -28.08
N VAL A 388 -3.20 2.01 -28.10
CA VAL A 388 -4.51 2.47 -28.57
C VAL A 388 -4.63 2.20 -30.07
N ASN A 389 -3.52 2.27 -30.82
CA ASN A 389 -3.47 1.94 -32.24
C ASN A 389 -3.77 0.46 -32.56
N GLU A 390 -3.58 -0.48 -31.63
CA GLU A 390 -4.00 -1.88 -31.82
C GLU A 390 -5.54 -2.02 -31.82
N ILE A 391 -6.25 -1.14 -31.10
CA ILE A 391 -7.72 -1.13 -30.99
C ILE A 391 -8.35 -0.21 -32.05
N PHE A 392 -7.75 0.96 -32.28
CA PHE A 392 -8.18 1.98 -33.22
C PHE A 392 -7.09 2.30 -34.28
N PRO A 393 -6.92 1.46 -35.31
CA PRO A 393 -5.86 1.63 -36.32
C PRO A 393 -5.83 3.01 -36.99
N GLY A 394 -4.67 3.67 -36.88
CA GLY A 394 -4.42 5.04 -37.35
C GLY A 394 -4.54 6.11 -36.25
N THR A 395 -4.51 5.72 -34.98
CA THR A 395 -4.61 6.62 -33.80
C THR A 395 -3.27 6.68 -33.07
N SER A 396 -2.92 7.84 -32.52
CA SER A 396 -1.70 7.99 -31.70
C SER A 396 -1.86 7.36 -30.32
N ASP A 397 -0.78 6.85 -29.73
CA ASP A 397 -0.77 6.43 -28.32
C ASP A 397 -0.77 7.61 -27.33
N ASP A 398 -0.60 8.84 -27.81
CA ASP A 398 -0.79 10.10 -27.05
C ASP A 398 -2.23 10.68 -27.19
N ALA A 399 -3.12 9.99 -27.91
CA ALA A 399 -4.54 10.33 -27.97
C ALA A 399 -5.24 10.07 -26.62
N PHE A 400 -6.51 10.50 -26.51
CA PHE A 400 -7.29 10.25 -25.30
C PHE A 400 -7.51 8.75 -25.02
N ARG A 401 -7.64 8.45 -23.74
CA ARG A 401 -7.64 7.09 -23.18
C ARG A 401 -8.91 6.84 -22.38
N LEU A 402 -9.19 5.58 -22.08
CA LEU A 402 -10.20 5.23 -21.06
C LEU A 402 -9.60 5.32 -19.65
N PRO A 403 -10.44 5.39 -18.61
CA PRO A 403 -10.03 5.09 -17.25
C PRO A 403 -9.49 3.68 -17.09
N GLY A 404 -8.47 3.55 -16.25
CA GLY A 404 -7.85 2.29 -15.87
C GLY A 404 -8.30 1.83 -14.47
N PRO A 405 -8.08 0.54 -14.13
CA PRO A 405 -8.35 0.04 -12.78
C PRO A 405 -7.68 0.88 -11.67
N PRO A 406 -8.38 1.13 -10.54
CA PRO A 406 -9.66 0.57 -10.11
C PRO A 406 -10.91 1.35 -10.60
N TYR A 407 -10.76 2.26 -11.56
CA TYR A 407 -11.83 3.14 -12.08
C TYR A 407 -12.28 2.80 -13.52
N LEU A 408 -11.85 1.66 -14.07
CA LEU A 408 -12.34 1.12 -15.33
C LEU A 408 -13.71 0.47 -15.09
N PHE A 409 -14.76 1.09 -15.62
CA PHE A 409 -16.16 0.64 -15.53
C PHE A 409 -16.67 0.09 -16.88
N ILE A 410 -15.79 -0.58 -17.62
CA ILE A 410 -16.13 -1.40 -18.79
C ILE A 410 -15.30 -2.70 -18.72
N THR A 411 -15.98 -3.83 -18.67
CA THR A 411 -15.33 -5.15 -18.84
C THR A 411 -15.17 -5.48 -20.33
N ARG A 412 -16.22 -5.25 -21.13
CA ARG A 412 -16.30 -5.66 -22.55
C ARG A 412 -17.29 -4.83 -23.36
N VAL A 413 -17.27 -4.98 -24.68
CA VAL A 413 -18.34 -4.59 -25.60
C VAL A 413 -19.00 -5.85 -26.16
N THR A 414 -20.32 -5.96 -26.07
CA THR A 414 -21.10 -7.12 -26.55
C THR A 414 -21.76 -6.88 -27.91
N GLU A 415 -22.07 -5.63 -28.24
CA GLU A 415 -22.58 -5.23 -29.56
C GLU A 415 -21.87 -3.97 -30.09
N ALA A 416 -21.59 -3.91 -31.39
CA ALA A 416 -21.15 -2.69 -32.06
C ALA A 416 -21.68 -2.63 -33.49
N SER A 417 -22.33 -1.51 -33.86
CA SER A 417 -22.82 -1.23 -35.22
C SER A 417 -22.12 -0.02 -35.87
N ALA A 418 -21.19 0.61 -35.16
CA ALA A 418 -20.42 1.75 -35.62
C ALA A 418 -19.34 1.36 -36.66
N THR A 419 -19.01 2.28 -37.57
CA THR A 419 -17.86 2.15 -38.48
C THR A 419 -16.68 3.00 -37.99
N LEU A 420 -15.50 2.37 -37.84
CA LEU A 420 -14.27 3.01 -37.33
C LEU A 420 -13.91 4.27 -38.15
N GLY A 421 -13.71 5.39 -37.47
CA GLY A 421 -13.35 6.67 -38.09
C GLY A 421 -14.46 7.32 -38.93
N ALA A 422 -15.71 6.92 -38.75
CA ALA A 422 -16.86 7.42 -39.52
C ALA A 422 -18.01 7.89 -38.60
N PRO A 423 -17.94 9.11 -38.03
CA PRO A 423 -19.00 9.66 -37.17
C PRO A 423 -20.31 9.81 -37.95
N ARG A 424 -21.25 8.90 -37.69
CA ARG A 424 -22.59 8.88 -38.32
C ARG A 424 -23.66 8.79 -37.22
N PRO A 425 -24.66 9.70 -37.19
CA PRO A 425 -25.82 9.56 -36.31
C PRO A 425 -26.42 8.15 -36.37
N GLY A 426 -26.72 7.57 -35.21
CA GLY A 426 -27.17 6.19 -35.06
C GLY A 426 -26.05 5.14 -34.93
N SER A 427 -24.77 5.53 -34.97
CA SER A 427 -23.66 4.64 -34.61
C SER A 427 -23.78 4.24 -33.14
N ARG A 428 -23.82 2.92 -32.86
CA ARG A 428 -24.11 2.39 -31.52
C ARG A 428 -23.07 1.36 -31.07
N LEU A 429 -22.83 1.30 -29.76
CA LEU A 429 -22.24 0.15 -29.09
C LEU A 429 -23.00 -0.19 -27.81
N VAL A 430 -22.83 -1.43 -27.32
CA VAL A 430 -23.32 -1.90 -26.01
C VAL A 430 -22.12 -2.42 -25.23
N ALA A 431 -21.86 -1.81 -24.08
CA ALA A 431 -20.77 -2.15 -23.19
C ALA A 431 -21.30 -2.74 -21.89
N GLU A 432 -20.60 -3.72 -21.32
CA GLU A 432 -20.95 -4.33 -20.03
C GLU A 432 -19.84 -4.12 -19.01
N TYR A 433 -20.25 -3.89 -17.77
CA TYR A 433 -19.40 -3.91 -16.59
C TYR A 433 -19.88 -4.99 -15.62
N ASP A 434 -19.03 -5.99 -15.40
CA ASP A 434 -19.25 -7.00 -14.37
C ASP A 434 -18.89 -6.38 -13.02
N VAL A 435 -19.89 -6.23 -12.15
CA VAL A 435 -19.73 -5.65 -10.82
C VAL A 435 -19.27 -6.75 -9.85
N PRO A 436 -18.03 -6.75 -9.35
CA PRO A 436 -17.57 -7.83 -8.50
C PRO A 436 -18.29 -7.82 -7.14
N GLU A 437 -18.54 -9.01 -6.60
CA GLU A 437 -19.16 -9.18 -5.28
C GLU A 437 -18.37 -8.46 -4.17
N GLN A 438 -17.03 -8.56 -4.21
CA GLN A 438 -16.11 -7.86 -3.31
C GLN A 438 -15.31 -6.81 -4.09
N VAL A 439 -15.77 -5.56 -4.04
CA VAL A 439 -15.14 -4.42 -4.72
C VAL A 439 -15.13 -3.18 -3.82
N TRP A 440 -14.07 -2.38 -3.95
CA TRP A 440 -13.78 -1.24 -3.06
C TRP A 440 -14.97 -0.33 -2.82
N PHE A 441 -15.69 0.11 -3.85
CA PHE A 441 -16.80 1.06 -3.65
C PHE A 441 -17.95 0.47 -2.84
N ARG A 442 -18.29 -0.82 -3.02
CA ARG A 442 -19.30 -1.52 -2.20
C ARG A 442 -18.87 -1.60 -0.74
N GLU A 443 -17.60 -1.87 -0.50
CA GLU A 443 -17.04 -1.92 0.86
C GLU A 443 -17.05 -0.53 1.52
N GLN A 444 -16.84 0.54 0.74
CA GLN A 444 -16.82 1.91 1.23
C GLN A 444 -18.22 2.51 1.48
N SER A 445 -19.22 2.27 0.63
CA SER A 445 -20.57 2.87 0.76
C SER A 445 -21.69 1.89 1.15
N GLY A 446 -21.48 0.58 0.99
CA GLY A 446 -22.52 -0.46 1.12
C GLY A 446 -23.40 -0.65 -0.13
N THR A 447 -23.22 0.17 -1.17
CA THR A 447 -24.05 0.18 -2.39
C THR A 447 -23.20 0.48 -3.64
N LEU A 448 -23.82 0.70 -4.80
CA LEU A 448 -23.16 1.33 -5.95
C LEU A 448 -23.26 2.86 -5.78
N PRO A 449 -22.15 3.61 -5.64
CA PRO A 449 -22.18 5.06 -5.47
C PRO A 449 -22.53 5.80 -6.77
N ALA A 450 -22.89 7.08 -6.66
CA ALA A 450 -23.29 7.89 -7.81
C ALA A 450 -22.15 7.96 -8.85
N ALA A 451 -20.91 8.14 -8.38
CA ALA A 451 -19.74 8.16 -9.25
C ALA A 451 -19.62 6.90 -10.14
N ALA A 452 -19.69 5.70 -9.53
CA ALA A 452 -19.54 4.44 -10.25
C ALA A 452 -20.68 4.19 -11.25
N LEU A 453 -21.92 4.52 -10.88
CA LEU A 453 -23.08 4.40 -11.77
C LEU A 453 -22.99 5.38 -12.95
N MET A 454 -22.52 6.61 -12.73
CA MET A 454 -22.28 7.57 -13.82
C MET A 454 -21.16 7.11 -14.74
N GLU A 455 -20.06 6.58 -14.21
CA GLU A 455 -18.95 6.11 -15.05
C GLU A 455 -19.32 4.90 -15.91
N ALA A 456 -20.05 3.93 -15.36
CA ALA A 456 -20.59 2.80 -16.14
C ALA A 456 -21.53 3.26 -17.28
N ALA A 457 -22.17 4.43 -17.12
CA ALA A 457 -22.99 5.05 -18.15
C ALA A 457 -22.19 5.93 -19.14
N LEU A 458 -21.09 6.57 -18.71
CA LEU A 458 -20.37 7.60 -19.45
C LEU A 458 -19.08 7.11 -20.14
N GLN A 459 -18.34 6.16 -19.57
CA GLN A 459 -17.14 5.59 -20.21
C GLN A 459 -17.45 4.96 -21.59
N PRO A 460 -18.60 4.28 -21.80
CA PRO A 460 -18.98 3.78 -23.12
C PRO A 460 -19.15 4.89 -24.18
N CYS A 461 -19.57 6.11 -23.79
CA CYS A 461 -19.55 7.27 -24.68
C CYS A 461 -18.13 7.66 -25.08
N GLY A 462 -17.20 7.65 -24.12
CA GLY A 462 -15.77 7.91 -24.40
C GLY A 462 -15.15 6.85 -25.33
N LEU A 463 -15.50 5.58 -25.14
CA LEU A 463 -15.08 4.49 -26.03
C LEU A 463 -15.64 4.67 -27.45
N LEU A 464 -16.92 5.03 -27.58
CA LEU A 464 -17.53 5.30 -28.89
C LEU A 464 -16.93 6.54 -29.56
N ALA A 465 -16.68 7.61 -28.81
CA ALA A 465 -15.97 8.79 -29.30
C ALA A 465 -14.59 8.43 -29.86
N ALA A 466 -13.81 7.60 -29.16
CA ALA A 466 -12.49 7.15 -29.63
C ALA A 466 -12.58 6.36 -30.94
N TYR A 467 -13.54 5.45 -31.02
CA TYR A 467 -13.79 4.64 -32.21
C TYR A 467 -14.27 5.47 -33.41
N LEU A 468 -15.05 6.53 -33.19
CA LEU A 468 -15.51 7.45 -34.25
C LEU A 468 -14.47 8.50 -34.66
N ALA A 469 -13.61 8.93 -33.72
CA ALA A 469 -12.51 9.87 -33.95
C ALA A 469 -11.20 9.20 -34.44
N ALA A 470 -11.16 7.87 -34.52
CA ALA A 470 -10.04 7.13 -35.09
C ALA A 470 -9.68 7.64 -36.50
N ARG A 471 -8.38 7.71 -36.81
CA ARG A 471 -7.84 8.25 -38.08
C ARG A 471 -8.03 9.77 -38.29
N THR A 472 -8.39 10.52 -37.26
CA THR A 472 -8.24 11.98 -37.29
C THR A 472 -6.75 12.36 -37.30
N THR A 473 -6.42 13.52 -37.88
CA THR A 473 -5.03 13.98 -38.05
C THR A 473 -4.46 14.67 -36.81
N ASP A 474 -5.26 14.91 -35.77
CA ASP A 474 -4.83 15.56 -34.53
C ASP A 474 -4.60 14.51 -33.43
N ALA A 475 -3.32 14.19 -33.24
CA ALA A 475 -2.87 13.14 -32.33
C ALA A 475 -2.95 13.48 -30.84
N GLN A 476 -3.32 14.72 -30.47
CA GLN A 476 -3.20 15.21 -29.08
C GLN A 476 -4.53 15.57 -28.40
N LEU A 477 -5.66 15.37 -29.08
CA LEU A 477 -6.98 15.68 -28.51
C LEU A 477 -7.24 14.95 -27.19
N ARG A 478 -7.82 15.67 -26.24
CA ARG A 478 -8.28 15.22 -24.92
C ARG A 478 -9.80 15.20 -24.89
N ILE A 479 -10.36 14.21 -24.21
CA ILE A 479 -11.80 14.10 -24.02
C ILE A 479 -12.22 14.72 -22.67
N ARG A 480 -13.28 15.52 -22.67
CA ARG A 480 -13.93 16.03 -21.46
C ARG A 480 -15.44 15.93 -21.62
N ASN A 481 -16.13 15.35 -20.65
CA ASN A 481 -17.57 15.54 -20.55
C ASN A 481 -17.85 17.02 -20.24
N LEU A 482 -18.86 17.61 -20.90
CA LEU A 482 -19.23 19.01 -20.76
C LEU A 482 -20.58 19.19 -20.09
N ASP A 483 -21.56 18.38 -20.50
CA ASP A 483 -22.94 18.46 -20.05
C ASP A 483 -23.57 17.07 -20.10
N GLY A 484 -24.72 16.91 -19.45
CA GLY A 484 -25.56 15.74 -19.62
C GLY A 484 -26.89 15.87 -18.92
N HIS A 485 -27.76 14.92 -19.23
CA HIS A 485 -29.09 14.76 -18.65
C HIS A 485 -29.33 13.28 -18.44
N LEU A 486 -29.49 12.82 -17.19
CA LEU A 486 -29.73 11.41 -16.87
C LEU A 486 -30.92 11.28 -15.94
N THR A 487 -31.86 10.40 -16.28
CA THR A 487 -33.01 10.07 -15.45
C THR A 487 -32.80 8.67 -14.87
N THR A 488 -32.68 8.59 -13.54
CA THR A 488 -32.73 7.33 -12.81
C THR A 488 -34.18 6.86 -12.77
N THR A 489 -34.49 5.74 -13.41
CA THR A 489 -35.88 5.22 -13.54
C THR A 489 -36.24 4.23 -12.44
N ARG A 490 -35.25 3.58 -11.82
CA ARG A 490 -35.39 2.60 -10.72
C ARG A 490 -34.14 2.61 -9.83
N GLU A 491 -34.28 2.14 -8.59
CA GLU A 491 -33.13 1.85 -7.71
C GLU A 491 -32.22 0.79 -8.35
N VAL A 492 -30.90 0.98 -8.25
CA VAL A 492 -29.91 -0.05 -8.58
C VAL A 492 -29.64 -0.90 -7.32
N PRO A 493 -29.91 -2.22 -7.33
CA PRO A 493 -29.77 -3.05 -6.13
C PRO A 493 -28.35 -3.07 -5.53
N PRO A 494 -28.22 -3.11 -4.18
CA PRO A 494 -26.92 -3.24 -3.51
C PRO A 494 -26.13 -4.51 -3.85
N ASP A 495 -26.73 -5.49 -4.53
CA ASP A 495 -26.13 -6.75 -4.97
C ASP A 495 -26.04 -6.91 -6.51
N VAL A 496 -26.27 -5.83 -7.29
CA VAL A 496 -26.22 -5.83 -8.77
C VAL A 496 -24.96 -6.53 -9.31
N ARG A 497 -25.10 -7.40 -10.31
CA ARG A 497 -23.98 -8.22 -10.82
C ARG A 497 -23.42 -7.70 -12.13
N SER A 498 -24.25 -7.09 -12.95
CA SER A 498 -23.85 -6.49 -14.22
C SER A 498 -24.58 -5.17 -14.49
N LEU A 499 -23.86 -4.22 -15.07
CA LEU A 499 -24.41 -3.02 -15.70
C LEU A 499 -24.16 -3.11 -17.21
N SER A 500 -25.23 -3.03 -18.01
CA SER A 500 -25.15 -3.04 -19.47
C SER A 500 -25.60 -1.69 -20.02
N THR A 501 -24.70 -0.99 -20.70
CA THR A 501 -24.91 0.38 -21.20
C THR A 501 -24.89 0.40 -22.72
N ALA A 502 -26.04 0.67 -23.32
CA ALA A 502 -26.17 0.97 -24.73
C ALA A 502 -25.98 2.48 -24.97
N VAL A 503 -25.03 2.84 -25.84
CA VAL A 503 -24.77 4.23 -26.23
C VAL A 503 -24.90 4.41 -27.74
N GLU A 504 -25.53 5.51 -28.15
CA GLU A 504 -25.77 5.87 -29.54
C GLU A 504 -25.27 7.30 -29.79
N PHE A 505 -24.39 7.47 -30.78
CA PHE A 505 -23.95 8.79 -31.23
C PHE A 505 -25.09 9.50 -31.97
N VAL A 506 -25.47 10.69 -31.49
CA VAL A 506 -26.56 11.50 -32.01
C VAL A 506 -26.07 12.48 -33.07
N GLY A 507 -24.91 13.08 -32.87
CA GLY A 507 -24.34 14.08 -33.76
C GLY A 507 -23.11 14.77 -33.16
N LEU A 508 -22.43 15.58 -33.97
CA LEU A 508 -21.34 16.44 -33.54
C LEU A 508 -21.48 17.85 -34.11
N ASP A 509 -20.96 18.81 -33.35
CA ASP A 509 -20.74 20.20 -33.74
C ASP A 509 -19.24 20.51 -33.69
N ARG A 510 -18.81 21.55 -34.42
CA ARG A 510 -17.40 22.00 -34.42
C ARG A 510 -17.33 23.49 -34.12
N TRP A 511 -16.54 23.86 -33.13
CA TRP A 511 -16.37 25.24 -32.70
C TRP A 511 -14.93 25.47 -32.24
N ASP A 512 -14.26 26.45 -32.85
CA ASP A 512 -12.89 26.88 -32.51
C ASP A 512 -11.87 25.73 -32.36
N GLY A 513 -11.86 24.78 -33.30
CA GLY A 513 -10.98 23.59 -33.25
C GLY A 513 -11.40 22.51 -32.24
N THR A 514 -12.36 22.76 -31.35
CA THR A 514 -12.99 21.75 -30.51
C THR A 514 -14.12 21.06 -31.27
N VAL A 515 -14.21 19.72 -31.14
CA VAL A 515 -15.35 18.92 -31.62
C VAL A 515 -16.21 18.60 -30.41
N VAL A 516 -17.52 18.85 -30.49
CA VAL A 516 -18.49 18.55 -29.43
C VAL A 516 -19.42 17.44 -29.92
N GLU A 517 -19.42 16.30 -29.25
CA GLU A 517 -20.18 15.10 -29.61
C GLU A 517 -21.31 14.85 -28.60
N THR A 518 -22.50 14.53 -29.09
CA THR A 518 -23.68 14.22 -28.27
C THR A 518 -24.04 12.74 -28.39
N PHE A 519 -24.30 12.10 -27.25
CA PHE A 519 -24.67 10.69 -27.14
C PHE A 519 -26.02 10.53 -26.44
N ARG A 520 -26.75 9.49 -26.81
CA ARG A 520 -27.90 8.96 -26.07
C ARG A 520 -27.46 7.70 -25.32
N ILE A 521 -27.93 7.55 -24.09
CA ILE A 521 -27.53 6.49 -23.15
C ILE A 521 -28.77 5.75 -22.66
N ARG A 522 -28.68 4.42 -22.55
CA ARG A 522 -29.57 3.58 -21.74
C ARG A 522 -28.72 2.58 -20.96
N CYS A 523 -28.92 2.48 -19.65
CA CYS A 523 -28.25 1.49 -18.79
C CYS A 523 -29.29 0.57 -18.13
N GLU A 524 -28.96 -0.72 -18.14
CA GLU A 524 -29.70 -1.78 -17.47
C GLU A 524 -28.83 -2.39 -16.36
N ALA A 525 -29.43 -2.67 -15.20
CA ALA A 525 -28.84 -3.41 -14.10
C ALA A 525 -29.43 -4.82 -14.11
N ASP A 526 -28.61 -5.86 -14.27
CA ASP A 526 -29.04 -7.27 -14.37
C ASP A 526 -30.22 -7.49 -15.35
N GLY A 527 -30.21 -6.79 -16.50
CA GLY A 527 -31.25 -6.85 -17.54
C GLY A 527 -32.51 -6.02 -17.25
N VAL A 528 -32.48 -5.15 -16.25
CA VAL A 528 -33.59 -4.24 -15.89
C VAL A 528 -33.19 -2.79 -16.16
N PRO A 529 -33.94 -2.02 -16.97
CA PRO A 529 -33.66 -0.60 -17.17
C PRO A 529 -33.67 0.20 -15.87
N VAL A 530 -32.58 0.93 -15.60
CA VAL A 530 -32.37 1.76 -14.42
C VAL A 530 -32.02 3.21 -14.74
N LEU A 531 -31.50 3.49 -15.95
CA LEU A 531 -31.02 4.81 -16.35
C LEU A 531 -31.25 5.06 -17.83
N GLU A 532 -31.68 6.27 -18.19
CA GLU A 532 -31.65 6.74 -19.58
C GLU A 532 -31.35 8.24 -19.67
N GLY A 533 -30.85 8.69 -20.83
CA GLY A 533 -30.62 10.12 -21.06
C GLY A 533 -29.62 10.43 -22.16
N THR A 534 -28.88 11.52 -21.99
CA THR A 534 -27.86 12.02 -22.92
C THR A 534 -26.61 12.54 -22.21
N ALA A 535 -25.49 12.53 -22.93
CA ALA A 535 -24.24 13.15 -22.48
C ALA A 535 -23.55 13.86 -23.65
N VAL A 536 -22.85 14.95 -23.34
CA VAL A 536 -22.11 15.78 -24.30
C VAL A 536 -20.63 15.77 -23.94
N PHE A 537 -19.77 15.47 -24.90
CA PHE A 537 -18.32 15.41 -24.74
C PHE A 537 -17.62 16.35 -25.71
N ALA A 538 -16.54 16.99 -25.27
CA ALA A 538 -15.63 17.74 -26.13
C ALA A 538 -14.34 16.95 -26.36
N LEU A 539 -13.91 16.90 -27.62
CA LEU A 539 -12.56 16.55 -28.05
C LEU A 539 -11.82 17.87 -28.34
N THR A 540 -10.82 18.18 -27.53
CA THR A 540 -10.17 19.51 -27.49
C THR A 540 -8.67 19.41 -27.24
N SER A 541 -7.89 20.42 -27.63
CA SER A 541 -6.44 20.40 -27.43
C SER A 541 -6.05 20.68 -25.96
N PRO A 542 -4.88 20.20 -25.48
CA PRO A 542 -4.39 20.52 -24.14
C PRO A 542 -4.28 22.02 -23.88
N ALA A 543 -3.94 22.83 -24.89
CA ALA A 543 -3.88 24.28 -24.79
C ALA A 543 -5.24 24.89 -24.42
N GLN A 544 -6.33 24.44 -25.04
CA GLN A 544 -7.69 24.94 -24.77
C GLN A 544 -8.20 24.58 -23.37
N LEU A 545 -7.72 23.47 -22.79
CA LEU A 545 -8.02 23.11 -21.40
C LEU A 545 -7.39 24.08 -20.38
N THR A 546 -6.26 24.70 -20.71
CA THR A 546 -5.59 25.67 -19.82
C THR A 546 -6.29 27.04 -19.76
N SER A 547 -7.08 27.39 -20.77
CA SER A 547 -7.77 28.69 -20.89
C SER A 547 -9.20 28.71 -20.32
N GLN A 548 -9.63 27.66 -19.62
CA GLN A 548 -11.02 27.53 -19.12
C GLN A 548 -11.32 28.50 -17.97
N THR A 549 -12.18 29.50 -18.23
CA THR A 549 -12.60 30.52 -17.27
C THR A 549 -13.62 30.04 -16.21
N GLY A 550 -14.22 28.86 -16.39
CA GLY A 550 -15.31 28.37 -15.55
C GLY A 550 -16.70 28.81 -16.00
N LEU A 551 -17.70 28.52 -15.18
CA LEU A 551 -19.04 29.10 -15.29
C LEU A 551 -19.00 30.60 -14.92
N PRO A 552 -19.94 31.43 -15.42
CA PRO A 552 -20.05 32.83 -15.01
C PRO A 552 -20.20 32.95 -13.48
N VAL A 553 -19.63 34.01 -12.88
CA VAL A 553 -19.66 34.26 -11.43
C VAL A 553 -19.90 35.75 -11.18
N THR A 554 -20.85 36.08 -10.30
CA THR A 554 -21.15 37.45 -9.84
C THR A 554 -20.41 37.79 -8.55
N ASP A 555 -20.32 39.07 -8.20
CA ASP A 555 -19.75 39.50 -6.91
C ASP A 555 -20.58 39.03 -5.71
N ALA A 556 -21.90 38.84 -5.91
CA ALA A 556 -22.79 38.25 -4.90
C ALA A 556 -22.42 36.78 -4.63
N ASP A 557 -22.15 36.00 -5.68
CA ASP A 557 -21.70 34.61 -5.54
C ASP A 557 -20.36 34.53 -4.79
N ARG A 558 -19.40 35.42 -5.10
CA ARG A 558 -18.10 35.48 -4.39
C ARG A 558 -18.26 35.85 -2.92
N THR A 559 -19.10 36.85 -2.63
CA THR A 559 -19.40 37.29 -1.26
C THR A 559 -20.07 36.18 -0.45
N ARG A 560 -21.00 35.44 -1.09
CA ARG A 560 -21.69 34.29 -0.50
C ARG A 560 -20.73 33.13 -0.23
N LEU A 561 -19.87 32.77 -1.18
CA LEU A 561 -18.85 31.73 -1.04
C LEU A 561 -17.88 32.03 0.11
N ALA A 562 -17.53 33.31 0.31
CA ALA A 562 -16.66 33.78 1.40
C ALA A 562 -17.37 34.02 2.75
N GLN A 563 -18.70 33.84 2.85
CA GLN A 563 -19.44 34.19 4.05
C GLN A 563 -19.05 33.30 5.25
N PRO A 564 -18.72 33.87 6.43
CA PRO A 564 -18.45 33.08 7.63
C PRO A 564 -19.71 32.36 8.13
N CYS A 565 -19.50 31.24 8.83
CA CYS A 565 -20.55 30.50 9.53
C CYS A 565 -20.24 30.48 11.02
N ASP A 566 -21.22 30.75 11.87
CA ASP A 566 -21.05 30.73 13.32
C ASP A 566 -21.02 29.30 13.90
N ARG A 567 -21.35 28.28 13.09
CA ARG A 567 -21.20 26.87 13.46
C ARG A 567 -19.74 26.43 13.32
N PRO A 568 -19.24 25.57 14.24
CA PRO A 568 -17.90 25.04 14.14
C PRO A 568 -17.71 24.19 12.88
N VAL A 569 -16.49 24.20 12.33
CA VAL A 569 -16.10 23.33 11.21
C VAL A 569 -16.18 21.87 11.67
N THR A 570 -16.84 21.02 10.87
CA THR A 570 -16.86 19.57 11.10
C THR A 570 -15.78 18.92 10.24
N ASP A 571 -14.69 18.43 10.85
CA ASP A 571 -13.64 17.68 10.14
C ASP A 571 -14.10 16.23 9.90
N LEU A 572 -14.40 15.89 8.65
CA LEU A 572 -14.85 14.55 8.25
C LEU A 572 -13.70 13.55 8.19
N ARG A 573 -12.44 14.00 8.08
CA ARG A 573 -11.25 13.12 8.12
C ARG A 573 -11.05 12.52 9.51
N SER A 574 -11.52 13.20 10.57
CA SER A 574 -11.59 12.65 11.93
C SER A 574 -12.64 11.52 12.10
N ARG A 575 -13.44 11.28 11.06
CA ARG A 575 -14.54 10.30 10.98
C ARG A 575 -15.50 10.38 12.17
N PRO A 576 -16.20 11.51 12.42
CA PRO A 576 -17.12 11.63 13.54
C PRO A 576 -18.25 10.61 13.43
N ALA A 577 -18.42 9.75 14.44
CA ALA A 577 -19.24 8.55 14.34
C ALA A 577 -20.70 8.81 13.94
N ARG A 578 -21.26 9.99 14.28
CA ARG A 578 -22.57 10.46 13.79
C ARG A 578 -22.77 10.27 12.29
N PHE A 579 -21.74 10.52 11.49
CA PHE A 579 -21.79 10.46 10.03
C PHE A 579 -21.25 9.15 9.43
N PHE A 580 -20.62 8.29 10.24
CA PHE A 580 -19.85 7.13 9.74
C PHE A 580 -20.18 5.78 10.42
N GLY A 581 -20.77 5.77 11.62
CA GLY A 581 -21.05 4.55 12.41
C GLY A 581 -22.44 3.96 12.23
N HIS A 582 -23.40 4.76 11.74
CA HIS A 582 -24.79 4.34 11.50
C HIS A 582 -24.96 3.58 10.17
N SER A 583 -26.11 2.92 9.98
CA SER A 583 -26.41 2.26 8.70
C SER A 583 -26.52 3.26 7.54
N ALA A 584 -27.13 4.44 7.76
CA ALA A 584 -27.06 5.57 6.84
C ALA A 584 -25.84 6.44 7.18
N ARG A 585 -24.82 6.40 6.32
CA ARG A 585 -23.51 7.00 6.55
C ARG A 585 -22.87 7.58 5.30
N LEU A 586 -21.91 8.48 5.49
CA LEU A 586 -20.94 8.88 4.49
C LEU A 586 -19.98 7.70 4.18
N PRO A 587 -19.42 7.64 2.97
CA PRO A 587 -18.60 6.50 2.56
C PRO A 587 -17.22 6.46 3.23
N GLY A 588 -16.53 5.33 3.09
CA GLY A 588 -15.17 5.14 3.59
C GLY A 588 -14.11 6.06 2.95
N PRO A 589 -12.88 6.09 3.50
CA PRO A 589 -11.83 7.08 3.16
C PRO A 589 -11.40 7.16 1.70
N MET A 590 -11.56 6.11 0.89
CA MET A 590 -11.20 6.14 -0.53
C MET A 590 -12.22 6.89 -1.39
N LEU A 591 -13.49 6.82 -0.99
CA LEU A 591 -14.63 7.40 -1.72
C LEU A 591 -15.13 8.69 -1.07
N LEU A 592 -14.67 9.03 0.15
CA LEU A 592 -14.96 10.29 0.81
C LEU A 592 -14.32 11.44 0.01
N MET A 593 -15.15 12.27 -0.62
CA MET A 593 -14.74 13.37 -1.49
C MET A 593 -14.79 14.74 -0.80
N LEU A 594 -15.08 14.77 0.50
CA LEU A 594 -15.15 15.96 1.35
C LEU A 594 -14.29 15.77 2.60
N ASP A 595 -13.36 16.68 2.85
CA ASP A 595 -12.54 16.67 4.07
C ASP A 595 -13.27 17.31 5.26
N ARG A 596 -14.07 18.36 5.02
CA ARG A 596 -14.63 19.18 6.09
C ARG A 596 -15.86 19.98 5.65
N ILE A 597 -16.79 20.19 6.57
CA ILE A 597 -17.94 21.09 6.40
C ILE A 597 -17.59 22.45 7.01
N THR A 598 -17.47 23.48 6.17
CA THR A 598 -17.07 24.84 6.59
C THR A 598 -18.23 25.84 6.64
N GLY A 599 -19.45 25.40 6.38
CA GLY A 599 -20.65 26.17 6.67
C GLY A 599 -21.92 25.33 6.62
N TYR A 600 -22.82 25.55 7.58
CA TYR A 600 -24.19 25.06 7.55
C TYR A 600 -25.12 26.11 8.18
N TRP A 601 -26.00 26.69 7.37
CA TRP A 601 -27.01 27.66 7.78
C TRP A 601 -28.39 27.00 7.61
N PRO A 602 -29.04 26.51 8.69
CA PRO A 602 -30.26 25.70 8.60
C PRO A 602 -31.44 26.40 7.91
N ASP A 603 -31.61 27.69 8.18
CA ASP A 603 -32.67 28.53 7.61
C ASP A 603 -32.17 29.30 6.36
N GLY A 604 -31.03 28.89 5.80
CA GLY A 604 -30.39 29.49 4.64
C GLY A 604 -30.94 28.97 3.30
N GLY A 605 -30.45 29.60 2.23
CA GLY A 605 -30.85 29.29 0.85
C GLY A 605 -32.20 29.91 0.45
N PRO A 606 -32.56 29.90 -0.84
CA PRO A 606 -33.76 30.54 -1.37
C PRO A 606 -35.08 29.91 -0.87
N ALA A 607 -35.06 28.64 -0.48
CA ALA A 607 -36.21 27.96 0.12
C ALA A 607 -36.26 28.06 1.66
N GLY A 608 -35.20 28.57 2.31
CA GLY A 608 -35.10 28.60 3.77
C GLY A 608 -34.98 27.22 4.43
N LEU A 609 -34.58 26.18 3.68
CA LEU A 609 -34.49 24.79 4.16
C LEU A 609 -33.06 24.36 4.51
N GLY A 610 -32.06 25.15 4.13
CA GLY A 610 -30.65 24.90 4.40
C GLY A 610 -29.73 25.42 3.30
N ARG A 611 -28.62 26.03 3.70
CA ARG A 611 -27.45 26.24 2.84
C ARG A 611 -26.25 25.53 3.47
N LEU A 612 -25.43 24.86 2.65
CA LEU A 612 -24.22 24.17 3.09
C LEU A 612 -23.00 24.57 2.26
N ARG A 613 -21.81 24.50 2.88
CA ARG A 613 -20.50 24.61 2.24
C ARG A 613 -19.55 23.57 2.81
N ALA A 614 -18.84 22.87 1.93
CA ALA A 614 -17.83 21.88 2.27
C ALA A 614 -16.57 22.04 1.42
N GLU A 615 -15.46 21.51 1.89
CA GLU A 615 -14.14 21.65 1.28
C GLU A 615 -13.38 20.32 1.22
N CYS A 616 -12.50 20.20 0.24
CA CYS A 616 -11.61 19.06 0.03
C CYS A 616 -10.26 19.57 -0.51
N ASP A 617 -9.16 19.20 0.15
CA ASP A 617 -7.81 19.55 -0.26
C ASP A 617 -7.41 18.73 -1.49
N VAL A 618 -7.00 19.38 -2.57
CA VAL A 618 -6.56 18.70 -3.79
C VAL A 618 -5.16 18.15 -3.56
N ARG A 619 -5.03 16.82 -3.55
CA ARG A 619 -3.75 16.14 -3.36
C ARG A 619 -3.34 15.40 -4.62
N ALA A 620 -2.15 15.70 -5.13
CA ALA A 620 -1.60 15.08 -6.34
C ALA A 620 -1.41 13.55 -6.22
N ASP A 621 -1.35 13.01 -5.00
CA ASP A 621 -1.26 11.56 -4.75
C ASP A 621 -2.60 10.82 -4.79
N ALA A 622 -3.73 11.54 -4.86
CA ALA A 622 -5.07 10.98 -4.86
C ALA A 622 -5.24 9.91 -5.94
N TRP A 623 -5.80 8.76 -5.55
CA TRP A 623 -5.83 7.54 -6.36
C TRP A 623 -6.47 7.73 -7.74
N TYR A 624 -7.49 8.60 -7.83
CA TYR A 624 -8.23 8.85 -9.07
C TYR A 624 -7.38 9.55 -10.14
N PHE A 625 -6.36 10.34 -9.79
CA PHE A 625 -5.48 10.95 -10.80
C PHE A 625 -4.68 9.90 -11.58
N LYS A 626 -4.32 8.78 -10.94
CA LYS A 626 -3.65 7.63 -11.59
C LYS A 626 -4.63 6.70 -12.31
N ALA A 627 -5.89 6.70 -11.89
CA ALA A 627 -6.90 5.80 -12.44
C ALA A 627 -7.68 6.41 -13.62
N HIS A 628 -7.88 7.73 -13.65
CA HIS A 628 -8.85 8.36 -14.56
C HIS A 628 -8.35 8.53 -16.00
N PHE A 629 -7.23 9.21 -16.26
CA PHE A 629 -6.62 9.22 -17.60
C PHE A 629 -5.10 9.23 -17.51
N PHE A 630 -4.48 8.18 -18.07
CA PHE A 630 -3.02 8.11 -18.21
C PHE A 630 -2.52 9.20 -19.18
N ASN A 631 -1.44 9.89 -18.82
CA ASN A 631 -0.91 11.09 -19.49
C ASN A 631 -1.85 12.31 -19.57
N ASP A 632 -2.92 12.34 -18.76
CA ASP A 632 -3.87 13.46 -18.65
C ASP A 632 -4.53 13.50 -17.25
N PRO A 633 -3.75 13.61 -16.15
CA PRO A 633 -4.27 13.46 -14.80
C PRO A 633 -5.26 14.57 -14.44
N VAL A 634 -6.53 14.20 -14.27
CA VAL A 634 -7.66 15.08 -13.95
C VAL A 634 -8.66 14.31 -13.09
N GLN A 635 -9.37 14.98 -12.18
CA GLN A 635 -10.45 14.34 -11.41
C GLN A 635 -11.64 14.00 -12.34
N PRO A 636 -12.24 12.80 -12.23
CA PRO A 636 -13.53 12.51 -12.84
C PRO A 636 -14.62 13.47 -12.35
N GLY A 637 -15.40 14.07 -13.25
CA GLY A 637 -16.53 14.93 -12.88
C GLY A 637 -17.61 14.19 -12.07
N SER A 638 -17.71 12.87 -12.29
CA SER A 638 -18.52 11.94 -11.49
C SER A 638 -18.16 11.93 -10.00
N LEU A 639 -16.89 12.09 -9.63
CA LEU A 639 -16.46 12.26 -8.23
C LEU A 639 -16.84 13.65 -7.66
N GLY A 640 -16.94 14.67 -8.51
CA GLY A 640 -17.46 15.98 -8.11
C GLY A 640 -18.95 15.95 -7.78
N ILE A 641 -19.75 15.20 -8.56
CA ILE A 641 -21.17 14.94 -8.25
C ILE A 641 -21.29 14.10 -6.97
N GLU A 642 -20.46 13.08 -6.81
CA GLU A 642 -20.41 12.26 -5.59
C GLU A 642 -20.08 13.10 -4.34
N ALA A 643 -19.18 14.10 -4.43
CA ALA A 643 -18.94 15.07 -3.37
C ALA A 643 -20.19 15.88 -3.00
N MET A 644 -20.99 16.28 -4.00
CA MET A 644 -22.28 16.94 -3.74
C MET A 644 -23.29 15.99 -3.11
N CYS A 645 -23.40 14.74 -3.58
CA CYS A 645 -24.24 13.71 -2.95
C CYS A 645 -23.89 13.54 -1.48
N GLN A 646 -22.60 13.48 -1.15
CA GLN A 646 -22.12 13.35 0.23
C GLN A 646 -22.49 14.56 1.10
N LEU A 647 -22.48 15.79 0.55
CA LEU A 647 -22.95 16.97 1.28
C LEU A 647 -24.47 16.91 1.58
N LEU A 648 -25.26 16.34 0.67
CA LEU A 648 -26.69 16.14 0.88
C LEU A 648 -26.99 14.97 1.84
N CYS A 649 -26.18 13.91 1.82
CA CYS A 649 -26.19 12.86 2.85
C CYS A 649 -25.86 13.43 4.24
N TYR A 650 -24.84 14.28 4.35
CA TYR A 650 -24.50 14.99 5.59
C TYR A 650 -25.69 15.79 6.11
N TYR A 651 -26.38 16.54 5.23
CA TYR A 651 -27.60 17.26 5.58
C TYR A 651 -28.72 16.33 6.09
N LEU A 652 -28.95 15.18 5.45
CA LEU A 652 -29.94 14.21 5.90
C LEU A 652 -29.60 13.63 7.29
N VAL A 653 -28.33 13.35 7.58
CA VAL A 653 -27.88 12.95 8.93
C VAL A 653 -28.06 14.08 9.95
N GLU A 654 -27.81 15.34 9.55
CA GLU A 654 -28.09 16.51 10.39
C GLU A 654 -29.59 16.61 10.75
N ARG A 655 -30.47 16.22 9.84
CA ARG A 655 -31.93 16.19 10.02
C ARG A 655 -32.44 14.92 10.72
N GLY A 656 -31.57 14.00 11.13
CA GLY A 656 -31.91 12.83 11.95
C GLY A 656 -32.04 11.49 11.21
N VAL A 657 -31.63 11.40 9.95
CA VAL A 657 -31.49 10.11 9.26
C VAL A 657 -30.27 9.35 9.81
N GLY A 658 -30.46 8.10 10.22
CA GLY A 658 -29.41 7.28 10.85
C GLY A 658 -29.69 5.78 10.71
N ASP A 659 -29.67 5.05 11.83
CA ASP A 659 -29.93 3.61 11.82
C ASP A 659 -31.32 3.25 11.31
N GLY A 660 -31.41 2.09 10.66
CA GLY A 660 -32.62 1.63 9.94
C GLY A 660 -32.74 2.15 8.51
N PHE A 661 -31.88 3.08 8.07
CA PHE A 661 -31.83 3.59 6.69
C PHE A 661 -30.50 3.25 5.98
N ARG A 662 -30.49 3.31 4.64
CA ARG A 662 -29.28 3.50 3.80
C ARG A 662 -29.49 4.70 2.90
N PHE A 663 -28.40 5.29 2.40
CA PHE A 663 -28.50 6.26 1.31
C PHE A 663 -28.52 5.55 -0.05
N GLU A 664 -29.47 5.95 -0.88
CA GLU A 664 -29.61 5.57 -2.28
C GLU A 664 -29.27 6.80 -3.14
N PRO A 665 -28.21 6.74 -3.96
CA PRO A 665 -27.89 7.83 -4.87
C PRO A 665 -28.90 7.87 -6.02
N VAL A 666 -29.50 9.03 -6.26
CA VAL A 666 -30.28 9.31 -7.48
C VAL A 666 -29.38 10.16 -8.38
N LEU A 667 -29.09 9.69 -9.59
CA LEU A 667 -28.24 10.47 -10.49
C LEU A 667 -28.92 11.80 -10.84
N PRO A 668 -28.16 12.91 -10.89
CA PRO A 668 -28.74 14.23 -11.10
C PRO A 668 -29.39 14.33 -12.47
N ALA A 669 -30.56 14.96 -12.50
CA ALA A 669 -31.34 15.14 -13.71
C ALA A 669 -30.53 15.85 -14.81
N SER A 670 -29.67 16.81 -14.47
CA SER A 670 -28.67 17.34 -15.40
C SER A 670 -27.45 17.88 -14.68
N TRP A 671 -26.37 18.11 -15.43
CA TRP A 671 -25.16 18.75 -14.94
C TRP A 671 -24.46 19.54 -16.07
N THR A 672 -23.64 20.51 -15.67
CA THR A 672 -22.78 21.29 -16.56
C THR A 672 -21.39 21.43 -15.95
N TYR A 673 -20.35 21.17 -16.75
CA TYR A 673 -18.93 21.32 -16.42
C TYR A 673 -18.27 22.35 -17.35
N ARG A 674 -17.62 23.37 -16.79
CA ARG A 674 -16.82 24.39 -17.54
C ARG A 674 -15.43 24.61 -16.92
N GLY A 675 -14.99 23.69 -16.08
CA GLY A 675 -13.67 23.64 -15.48
C GLY A 675 -13.26 22.20 -15.21
N GLN A 676 -12.04 22.03 -14.68
CA GLN A 676 -11.46 20.74 -14.31
C GLN A 676 -10.68 20.89 -13.00
N VAL A 677 -10.53 19.79 -12.26
CA VAL A 677 -9.64 19.66 -11.09
C VAL A 677 -8.41 18.86 -11.52
N VAL A 678 -7.23 19.44 -11.41
CA VAL A 678 -5.93 18.87 -11.80
C VAL A 678 -4.98 18.80 -10.59
N PRO A 679 -3.90 17.98 -10.63
CA PRO A 679 -2.96 17.84 -9.51
C PRO A 679 -2.23 19.12 -9.05
N ALA A 680 -2.41 20.24 -9.76
CA ALA A 680 -1.80 21.53 -9.46
C ALA A 680 -2.75 22.52 -8.75
N ASP A 681 -4.05 22.23 -8.72
CA ASP A 681 -5.04 23.03 -7.97
C ASP A 681 -4.86 22.78 -6.46
N ALA A 682 -5.34 23.68 -5.60
CA ALA A 682 -5.18 23.57 -4.15
C ALA A 682 -6.45 23.09 -3.42
N LEU A 683 -7.62 23.65 -3.78
CA LEU A 683 -8.85 23.49 -3.01
C LEU A 683 -10.08 23.30 -3.91
N VAL A 684 -10.84 22.25 -3.61
CA VAL A 684 -12.22 22.09 -4.07
C VAL A 684 -13.17 22.60 -2.97
N THR A 685 -14.14 23.43 -3.35
CA THR A 685 -15.25 23.85 -2.47
C THR A 685 -16.57 23.47 -3.09
N VAL A 686 -17.42 22.76 -2.35
CA VAL A 686 -18.80 22.44 -2.74
C VAL A 686 -19.75 23.35 -1.99
N GLU A 687 -20.64 24.03 -2.71
CA GLU A 687 -21.71 24.85 -2.13
C GLU A 687 -23.08 24.31 -2.56
N MET A 688 -24.06 24.39 -1.66
CA MET A 688 -25.38 23.79 -1.85
C MET A 688 -26.49 24.61 -1.20
N ASP A 689 -27.61 24.76 -1.91
CA ASP A 689 -28.89 25.26 -1.39
C ASP A 689 -29.94 24.15 -1.43
N VAL A 690 -30.50 23.77 -0.27
CA VAL A 690 -31.57 22.78 -0.16
C VAL A 690 -32.87 23.38 -0.69
N LEU A 691 -33.51 22.69 -1.63
CA LEU A 691 -34.74 23.09 -2.32
C LEU A 691 -35.97 22.36 -1.78
N ASP A 692 -35.81 21.10 -1.34
CA ASP A 692 -36.88 20.25 -0.84
C ASP A 692 -36.33 19.22 0.18
N VAL A 693 -37.15 18.84 1.16
CA VAL A 693 -36.82 17.78 2.13
C VAL A 693 -38.10 17.16 2.69
N GLU A 694 -38.22 15.84 2.59
CA GLU A 694 -39.30 15.06 3.19
C GLU A 694 -38.72 13.90 3.99
N LEU A 695 -39.18 13.71 5.24
CA LEU A 695 -38.72 12.66 6.14
C LEU A 695 -39.92 11.95 6.77
N SER A 696 -39.93 10.62 6.70
CA SER A 696 -40.92 9.75 7.31
C SER A 696 -40.22 8.55 7.98
N PRO A 697 -40.91 7.77 8.84
CA PRO A 697 -40.32 6.59 9.47
C PRO A 697 -39.98 5.45 8.49
N GLN A 698 -40.42 5.51 7.23
CA GLN A 698 -40.19 4.46 6.21
C GLN A 698 -39.34 4.93 5.01
N SER A 699 -39.17 6.24 4.81
CA SER A 699 -38.34 6.80 3.74
C SER A 699 -38.09 8.29 3.95
N GLY A 700 -37.03 8.82 3.37
CA GLY A 700 -36.84 10.26 3.21
C GLY A 700 -36.16 10.62 1.90
N HIS A 701 -36.20 11.89 1.54
CA HIS A 701 -35.36 12.47 0.49
C HIS A 701 -35.00 13.91 0.81
N ALA A 702 -33.93 14.38 0.19
CA ALA A 702 -33.67 15.81 0.04
C ALA A 702 -33.30 16.11 -1.41
N GLU A 703 -33.61 17.31 -1.86
CA GLU A 703 -33.23 17.85 -3.17
C GLU A 703 -32.54 19.19 -2.99
N ALA A 704 -31.50 19.47 -3.78
CA ALA A 704 -30.71 20.68 -3.67
C ALA A 704 -30.19 21.20 -5.03
N GLU A 705 -29.91 22.49 -5.08
CA GLU A 705 -29.11 23.15 -6.11
C GLU A 705 -27.64 23.15 -5.65
N ALA A 706 -26.69 22.77 -6.52
CA ALA A 706 -25.31 22.54 -6.11
C ALA A 706 -24.26 23.06 -7.11
N TRP A 707 -23.15 23.56 -6.57
CA TRP A 707 -22.02 24.10 -7.33
C TRP A 707 -20.69 23.57 -6.79
N LEU A 708 -19.74 23.31 -7.68
CA LEU A 708 -18.35 22.99 -7.32
C LEU A 708 -17.42 24.09 -7.81
N TRP A 709 -16.54 24.53 -6.93
CA TRP A 709 -15.53 25.55 -7.14
C TRP A 709 -14.14 24.92 -7.01
N VAL A 710 -13.20 25.39 -7.84
CA VAL A 710 -11.79 25.00 -7.83
C VAL A 710 -10.99 26.28 -7.72
N ASP A 711 -10.26 26.47 -6.62
CA ASP A 711 -9.49 27.70 -6.33
C ASP A 711 -10.29 29.00 -6.58
N GLY A 712 -11.57 29.01 -6.17
CA GLY A 712 -12.48 30.16 -6.33
C GLY A 712 -13.07 30.38 -7.73
N ARG A 713 -12.80 29.48 -8.69
CA ARG A 713 -13.43 29.42 -10.02
C ARG A 713 -14.55 28.39 -10.03
N ARG A 714 -15.77 28.78 -10.39
CA ARG A 714 -16.94 27.87 -10.46
C ARG A 714 -16.78 26.90 -11.63
N ALA A 715 -16.52 25.63 -11.35
CA ALA A 715 -16.29 24.61 -12.35
C ALA A 715 -17.58 23.88 -12.76
N TYR A 716 -18.38 23.44 -11.78
CA TYR A 716 -19.58 22.62 -12.00
C TYR A 716 -20.86 23.27 -11.48
N HIS A 717 -21.99 22.87 -12.06
CA HIS A 717 -23.35 23.22 -11.65
C HIS A 717 -24.26 22.00 -11.85
N VAL A 718 -25.06 21.66 -10.83
CA VAL A 718 -25.89 20.46 -10.79
C VAL A 718 -27.25 20.81 -10.19
N PRO A 719 -28.24 21.15 -11.03
CA PRO A 719 -29.57 21.50 -10.57
C PRO A 719 -30.36 20.29 -10.10
N ARG A 720 -31.08 20.49 -9.00
CA ARG A 720 -32.03 19.52 -8.41
C ARG A 720 -31.38 18.15 -8.16
N LEU A 721 -30.13 18.16 -7.66
CA LEU A 721 -29.47 16.97 -7.14
C LEU A 721 -30.33 16.35 -6.03
N ARG A 722 -30.49 15.02 -6.02
CA ARG A 722 -31.35 14.32 -5.07
C ARG A 722 -30.64 13.14 -4.41
N VAL A 723 -30.87 12.98 -3.11
CA VAL A 723 -30.49 11.78 -2.35
C VAL A 723 -31.73 11.23 -1.67
N ARG A 724 -31.88 9.90 -1.66
CA ARG A 724 -32.95 9.20 -0.93
C ARG A 724 -32.37 8.47 0.28
N ALA A 725 -33.13 8.44 1.37
CA ALA A 725 -32.94 7.55 2.50
C ALA A 725 -34.02 6.47 2.44
N VAL A 726 -33.61 5.21 2.31
CA VAL A 726 -34.51 4.05 2.17
C VAL A 726 -34.21 2.99 3.23
N PRO A 727 -35.16 2.11 3.60
CA PRO A 727 -34.97 1.15 4.69
C PRO A 727 -33.75 0.24 4.47
N GLY A 728 -32.86 0.19 5.46
CA GLY A 728 -31.71 -0.72 5.52
C GLY A 728 -32.11 -2.15 5.90
N ALA A 729 -31.13 -3.07 5.93
CA ALA A 729 -31.36 -4.42 6.46
C ALA A 729 -31.62 -4.34 7.99
N PRO A 730 -32.71 -4.93 8.53
CA PRO A 730 -33.24 -4.60 9.86
C PRO A 730 -32.29 -4.78 11.06
N ASP A 731 -31.29 -5.66 10.95
CA ASP A 731 -30.42 -6.07 12.07
C ASP A 731 -28.93 -5.76 11.81
N SER A 732 -28.62 -4.75 10.99
CA SER A 732 -27.23 -4.38 10.71
C SER A 732 -26.58 -3.75 11.94
N PRO A 733 -25.58 -4.36 12.60
CA PRO A 733 -24.90 -3.74 13.74
C PRO A 733 -24.20 -2.46 13.29
N SER A 734 -24.26 -1.41 14.11
CA SER A 734 -23.51 -0.16 13.87
C SER A 734 -22.03 -0.51 13.79
N THR A 735 -21.42 -0.26 12.64
CA THR A 735 -20.09 -0.76 12.27
C THR A 735 -19.14 0.41 12.10
N VAL A 736 -18.18 0.53 13.02
CA VAL A 736 -17.15 1.58 13.00
C VAL A 736 -15.81 0.95 12.61
N ASP A 737 -15.37 1.21 11.38
CA ASP A 737 -14.03 0.87 10.93
C ASP A 737 -13.04 1.99 11.25
N THR A 738 -11.90 1.61 11.84
CA THR A 738 -10.74 2.48 12.07
C THR A 738 -9.44 1.79 11.63
N VAL A 739 -8.36 2.56 11.53
CA VAL A 739 -7.01 2.04 11.29
C VAL A 739 -6.13 2.54 12.43
N LEU A 740 -5.29 1.66 12.96
CA LEU A 740 -4.14 2.03 13.79
C LEU A 740 -2.88 1.82 12.97
N ASP A 741 -2.02 2.83 12.87
CA ASP A 741 -0.75 2.75 12.15
C ASP A 741 0.37 3.35 13.01
N PRO A 742 1.37 2.56 13.46
CA PRO A 742 2.45 3.05 14.33
C PRO A 742 3.30 4.17 13.69
N HIS A 743 3.19 4.41 12.38
CA HIS A 743 3.81 5.56 11.72
C HIS A 743 3.09 6.90 12.00
N SER A 744 1.77 6.89 12.19
CA SER A 744 0.98 8.09 12.54
C SER A 744 0.58 8.12 14.01
N ASP A 745 0.13 6.98 14.54
CA ASP A 745 -0.17 6.71 15.93
C ASP A 745 1.12 6.37 16.69
N THR A 746 2.07 7.30 16.70
CA THR A 746 3.45 7.07 17.20
C THR A 746 3.50 6.62 18.66
N TRP A 747 2.46 6.91 19.45
CA TRP A 747 2.28 6.40 20.80
C TRP A 747 2.23 4.86 20.88
N LEU A 748 1.78 4.16 19.83
CA LEU A 748 1.77 2.69 19.79
C LEU A 748 3.18 2.11 19.88
N ALA A 749 4.19 2.78 19.32
CA ALA A 749 5.58 2.34 19.40
C ALA A 749 6.13 2.35 20.84
N ASP A 750 5.52 3.13 21.73
CA ASP A 750 5.83 3.15 23.16
C ASP A 750 5.11 2.05 23.98
N HIS A 751 4.29 1.19 23.37
CA HIS A 751 3.70 0.01 24.04
C HIS A 751 4.08 -1.28 23.29
N CYS A 752 5.26 -1.81 23.64
CA CYS A 752 5.84 -3.03 23.07
C CYS A 752 6.03 -4.12 24.15
N PRO A 753 5.02 -4.98 24.44
CA PRO A 753 5.08 -5.96 25.55
C PRO A 753 6.29 -6.91 25.54
N THR A 754 6.85 -7.20 24.36
CA THR A 754 8.04 -8.03 24.17
C THR A 754 9.32 -7.22 23.86
N TRP A 755 9.28 -5.91 24.08
CA TRP A 755 10.31 -4.92 23.69
C TRP A 755 10.61 -4.82 22.18
N THR A 756 10.02 -5.67 21.33
CA THR A 756 10.30 -5.73 19.88
C THR A 756 9.13 -5.29 18.99
N VAL A 757 7.88 -5.59 19.38
CA VAL A 757 6.70 -5.44 18.51
C VAL A 757 5.65 -4.57 19.22
N PRO A 758 5.18 -3.47 18.61
CA PRO A 758 4.05 -2.68 19.10
C PRO A 758 2.78 -3.53 19.20
N ALA A 759 2.00 -3.36 20.27
CA ALA A 759 0.71 -4.00 20.43
C ALA A 759 -0.33 -3.03 20.99
N VAL A 760 -1.61 -3.24 20.70
CA VAL A 760 -2.69 -2.43 21.29
C VAL A 760 -2.86 -2.78 22.78
N PRO A 761 -2.81 -1.80 23.70
CA PRO A 761 -3.06 -2.05 25.13
C PRO A 761 -4.48 -2.56 25.41
N LEU A 762 -4.67 -3.25 26.54
CA LEU A 762 -5.99 -3.67 27.00
C LEU A 762 -6.89 -2.45 27.27
N MET A 763 -6.34 -1.38 27.84
CA MET A 763 -7.09 -0.17 28.15
C MET A 763 -7.43 0.66 26.91
N SER A 764 -6.61 0.61 25.85
CA SER A 764 -6.98 1.10 24.52
C SER A 764 -8.09 0.27 23.88
N THR A 765 -8.09 -1.05 24.09
CA THR A 765 -9.19 -1.92 23.64
C THR A 765 -10.49 -1.60 24.36
N ALA A 766 -10.43 -1.32 25.67
CA ALA A 766 -11.57 -0.85 26.45
C ALA A 766 -12.11 0.49 25.93
N ASP A 767 -11.22 1.44 25.63
CA ASP A 767 -11.58 2.76 25.09
C ASP A 767 -12.25 2.67 23.71
N LEU A 768 -11.69 1.89 22.77
CA LEU A 768 -12.27 1.69 21.44
C LEU A 768 -13.69 1.13 21.48
N LEU A 769 -13.95 0.18 22.38
CA LEU A 769 -15.27 -0.42 22.57
C LEU A 769 -16.25 0.54 23.27
N ALA A 770 -15.79 1.23 24.33
CA ALA A 770 -16.61 2.20 25.04
C ALA A 770 -16.96 3.41 24.14
N ARG A 771 -16.03 3.86 23.30
CA ARG A 771 -16.26 4.88 22.28
C ARG A 771 -17.33 4.44 21.29
N ALA A 772 -17.13 3.31 20.62
CA ALA A 772 -18.07 2.80 19.62
C ALA A 772 -19.49 2.62 20.19
N ALA A 773 -19.60 2.11 21.41
CA ALA A 773 -20.89 1.95 22.09
C ALA A 773 -21.50 3.28 22.57
N SER A 774 -20.68 4.24 23.00
CA SER A 774 -21.15 5.59 23.37
C SER A 774 -21.67 6.35 22.16
N ASP A 775 -20.95 6.23 21.05
CA ASP A 775 -21.28 6.82 19.75
C ASP A 775 -22.60 6.24 19.20
N HIS A 776 -22.77 4.91 19.24
CA HIS A 776 -24.02 4.24 18.82
C HIS A 776 -25.23 4.61 19.69
N ALA A 777 -25.05 4.69 21.03
CA ALA A 777 -26.14 4.97 21.95
C ALA A 777 -26.44 6.48 22.14
N GLY A 778 -25.60 7.37 21.60
CA GLY A 778 -25.69 8.82 21.80
C GLY A 778 -25.46 9.28 23.25
N ARG A 779 -24.86 8.45 24.11
CA ARG A 779 -24.63 8.72 25.54
C ARG A 779 -23.41 7.94 26.07
N PRO A 780 -22.65 8.46 27.04
CA PRO A 780 -21.39 7.86 27.46
C PRO A 780 -21.58 6.52 28.19
N VAL A 781 -20.77 5.53 27.83
CA VAL A 781 -20.59 4.29 28.59
C VAL A 781 -20.00 4.63 29.97
N ARG A 782 -20.55 3.99 31.00
CA ARG A 782 -20.14 4.11 32.41
C ARG A 782 -19.59 2.82 33.00
N VAL A 783 -19.89 1.68 32.38
CA VAL A 783 -19.43 0.37 32.82
C VAL A 783 -19.07 -0.50 31.63
N LEU A 784 -17.96 -1.23 31.72
CA LEU A 784 -17.66 -2.39 30.88
C LEU A 784 -17.65 -3.64 31.76
N HIS A 785 -18.32 -4.69 31.31
CA HIS A 785 -18.32 -6.00 31.95
C HIS A 785 -17.72 -7.06 31.02
N ASP A 786 -16.96 -7.97 31.61
CA ASP A 786 -16.38 -9.14 30.93
C ASP A 786 -15.57 -8.78 29.66
N LEU A 787 -14.80 -7.68 29.68
CA LEU A 787 -13.90 -7.37 28.57
C LEU A 787 -12.80 -8.43 28.52
N ARG A 788 -12.87 -9.31 27.52
CA ARG A 788 -11.90 -10.39 27.31
C ARG A 788 -11.14 -10.17 26.01
N VAL A 789 -9.81 -10.08 26.10
CA VAL A 789 -8.94 -10.11 24.93
C VAL A 789 -8.65 -11.58 24.60
N GLN A 790 -9.16 -12.04 23.46
CA GLN A 790 -9.01 -13.42 22.97
C GLN A 790 -7.60 -13.71 22.49
N ARG A 791 -6.88 -12.67 22.04
CA ARG A 791 -5.50 -12.70 21.56
C ARG A 791 -4.93 -11.30 21.54
N TRP A 792 -3.64 -11.17 21.80
CA TRP A 792 -2.91 -9.91 21.64
C TRP A 792 -3.02 -9.41 20.20
N LEU A 793 -3.00 -8.08 20.05
CA LEU A 793 -3.18 -7.38 18.78
C LEU A 793 -1.87 -6.64 18.43
N PRO A 794 -0.89 -7.32 17.81
CA PRO A 794 0.33 -6.66 17.33
C PRO A 794 0.01 -5.71 16.17
N VAL A 795 0.71 -4.58 16.12
CA VAL A 795 0.51 -3.51 15.13
C VAL A 795 1.87 -3.15 14.50
N THR A 796 2.37 -4.00 13.61
CA THR A 796 3.64 -3.78 12.89
C THR A 796 3.51 -2.87 11.66
N GLY A 797 2.37 -2.21 11.49
CA GLY A 797 2.00 -1.37 10.35
C GLY A 797 0.48 -1.12 10.31
N PRO A 798 -0.06 -0.48 9.26
CA PRO A 798 -1.47 -0.12 9.15
C PRO A 798 -2.42 -1.30 9.37
N THR A 799 -3.07 -1.31 10.54
CA THR A 799 -3.92 -2.41 11.00
C THR A 799 -5.37 -1.94 11.05
N ARG A 800 -6.20 -2.52 10.17
CA ARG A 800 -7.64 -2.24 10.13
C ARG A 800 -8.37 -2.93 11.29
N LEU A 801 -9.15 -2.16 12.02
CA LEU A 801 -10.02 -2.61 13.09
C LEU A 801 -11.48 -2.32 12.73
N ARG A 802 -12.37 -3.18 13.22
CA ARG A 802 -13.83 -3.04 13.12
C ARG A 802 -14.43 -3.20 14.50
N MET A 803 -15.14 -2.17 14.95
CA MET A 803 -16.00 -2.25 16.12
C MET A 803 -17.45 -2.45 15.66
N THR A 804 -18.15 -3.41 16.26
CA THR A 804 -19.59 -3.63 16.04
C THR A 804 -20.33 -3.54 17.37
N CYS A 805 -21.41 -2.77 17.41
CA CYS A 805 -22.31 -2.70 18.56
C CYS A 805 -23.68 -3.27 18.19
N ALA A 806 -24.24 -4.08 19.09
CA ALA A 806 -25.58 -4.63 18.99
C ALA A 806 -26.17 -4.76 20.40
N GLY A 807 -27.21 -3.96 20.70
CA GLY A 807 -27.81 -3.92 22.03
C GLY A 807 -26.82 -3.45 23.11
N ASP A 808 -26.59 -4.29 24.12
CA ASP A 808 -25.63 -4.05 25.21
C ASP A 808 -24.24 -4.65 24.95
N THR A 809 -23.97 -5.18 23.76
CA THR A 809 -22.72 -5.87 23.43
C THR A 809 -21.91 -5.09 22.41
N ALA A 810 -20.62 -4.89 22.72
CA ALA A 810 -19.63 -4.27 21.84
C ALA A 810 -18.50 -5.27 21.54
N GLN A 811 -18.12 -5.39 20.27
CA GLN A 811 -17.11 -6.34 19.80
C GLN A 811 -16.05 -5.64 18.94
N LEU A 812 -14.79 -6.04 19.10
CA LEU A 812 -13.65 -5.60 18.30
C LEU A 812 -13.15 -6.78 17.45
N ALA A 813 -12.94 -6.54 16.17
CA ALA A 813 -12.34 -7.47 15.23
C ALA A 813 -11.18 -6.80 14.46
N VAL A 814 -10.16 -7.59 14.14
CA VAL A 814 -9.02 -7.17 13.30
C VAL A 814 -9.15 -7.74 11.90
N TRP A 815 -8.80 -6.97 10.88
CA TRP A 815 -8.68 -7.47 9.51
C TRP A 815 -7.49 -8.42 9.40
N HIS A 816 -7.75 -9.65 8.96
CA HIS A 816 -6.71 -10.60 8.60
C HIS A 816 -6.61 -10.67 7.08
N GLU A 817 -5.47 -10.26 6.51
CA GLU A 817 -5.21 -10.36 5.07
C GLU A 817 -4.79 -11.79 4.71
N ALA A 818 -5.53 -12.42 3.81
CA ALA A 818 -5.32 -13.80 3.34
C ALA A 818 -5.84 -14.01 1.90
N GLY A 819 -5.78 -12.97 1.06
CA GLY A 819 -6.25 -12.98 -0.32
C GLY A 819 -7.74 -13.32 -0.45
N ALA A 820 -8.06 -14.52 -0.92
CA ALA A 820 -9.45 -14.97 -1.04
C ALA A 820 -10.14 -15.20 0.32
N LEU A 821 -9.37 -15.43 1.39
CA LEU A 821 -9.86 -15.73 2.74
C LEU A 821 -9.82 -14.52 3.69
N SER A 822 -9.51 -13.32 3.18
CA SER A 822 -9.38 -12.10 3.97
C SER A 822 -10.70 -11.74 4.66
N ARG A 823 -10.65 -11.48 5.96
CA ARG A 823 -11.84 -11.21 6.78
C ARG A 823 -11.50 -10.49 8.07
N PHE A 824 -12.47 -9.76 8.61
CA PHE A 824 -12.45 -9.38 10.02
C PHE A 824 -12.60 -10.63 10.90
N THR A 825 -11.72 -10.78 11.88
CA THR A 825 -11.75 -11.88 12.86
C THR A 825 -11.77 -11.26 14.26
N PRO A 826 -12.70 -11.65 15.16
CA PRO A 826 -12.77 -11.13 16.52
C PRO A 826 -11.44 -11.17 17.28
N VAL A 827 -11.25 -10.19 18.17
CA VAL A 827 -10.10 -10.11 19.10
C VAL A 827 -10.53 -9.77 20.51
N ALA A 828 -11.62 -9.00 20.70
CA ALA A 828 -12.17 -8.70 22.01
C ALA A 828 -13.68 -8.48 21.96
N ALA A 829 -14.35 -8.65 23.10
CA ALA A 829 -15.74 -8.27 23.30
C ALA A 829 -15.99 -7.88 24.76
N ALA A 830 -16.97 -7.01 24.99
CA ALA A 830 -17.45 -6.59 26.30
C ALA A 830 -18.96 -6.33 26.26
N ARG A 831 -19.61 -6.42 27.43
CA ARG A 831 -20.95 -5.84 27.64
C ARG A 831 -20.82 -4.41 28.17
N VAL A 832 -21.69 -3.52 27.72
CA VAL A 832 -21.62 -2.08 28.00
C VAL A 832 -22.81 -1.63 28.85
N GLY A 833 -22.54 -0.81 29.86
CA GLY A 833 -23.53 -0.20 30.74
C GLY A 833 -23.42 1.33 30.70
N PHE A 834 -24.56 2.02 30.68
CA PHE A 834 -24.63 3.49 30.61
C PHE A 834 -24.90 4.18 31.96
N GLU A 835 -25.23 3.40 32.99
CA GLU A 835 -25.39 3.86 34.38
C GLU A 835 -24.27 3.26 35.23
N PRO A 836 -23.59 4.04 36.09
CA PRO A 836 -22.56 3.52 36.97
C PRO A 836 -23.18 2.73 38.14
N PRO A 837 -22.46 1.74 38.71
CA PRO A 837 -22.87 1.11 39.97
C PRO A 837 -22.72 2.08 41.14
N THR A 838 -23.07 1.64 42.35
CA THR A 838 -22.75 2.37 43.58
C THR A 838 -21.24 2.62 43.66
N ARG A 839 -20.83 3.87 43.90
CA ARG A 839 -19.41 4.23 44.06
C ARG A 839 -18.83 3.53 45.29
N PRO A 840 -17.71 2.78 45.18
CA PRO A 840 -17.08 2.14 46.33
C PRO A 840 -16.39 3.17 47.23
N GLU A 841 -16.14 2.78 48.48
CA GLU A 841 -15.22 3.49 49.36
C GLU A 841 -13.77 3.31 48.86
N ARG A 842 -12.90 4.27 49.20
CA ARG A 842 -11.47 4.18 48.89
C ARG A 842 -10.84 3.02 49.67
N PHE A 843 -9.91 2.30 49.06
CA PHE A 843 -9.15 1.26 49.76
C PHE A 843 -8.43 1.79 51.01
N THR A 844 -8.48 1.03 52.10
CA THR A 844 -7.68 1.29 53.30
C THR A 844 -6.19 1.40 52.94
N PRO A 845 -5.46 2.40 53.49
CA PRO A 845 -4.02 2.51 53.30
C PRO A 845 -3.28 1.27 53.78
N LEU A 846 -2.30 0.81 52.99
CA LEU A 846 -1.43 -0.31 53.35
C LEU A 846 -0.35 0.15 54.35
N PRO A 847 -0.21 -0.51 55.52
CA PRO A 847 0.68 -0.06 56.59
C PRO A 847 2.18 -0.34 56.33
N ASP A 848 2.49 -1.17 55.34
CA ASP A 848 3.81 -1.71 55.01
C ASP A 848 4.40 -1.13 53.70
N LEU A 849 3.80 -0.06 53.16
CA LEU A 849 4.26 0.60 51.93
C LEU A 849 5.67 1.20 52.10
N VAL A 850 6.63 0.65 51.35
CA VAL A 850 7.96 1.25 51.15
C VAL A 850 8.07 1.86 49.76
N ASP A 851 8.88 2.91 49.62
CA ASP A 851 9.12 3.54 48.32
C ASP A 851 9.83 2.55 47.38
N ALA A 852 9.41 2.52 46.13
CA ALA A 852 9.96 1.65 45.08
C ALA A 852 10.77 2.46 44.05
N PRO A 853 11.74 1.85 43.36
CA PRO A 853 12.41 2.48 42.22
C PRO A 853 11.43 2.87 41.10
N ASP A 854 11.83 3.81 40.24
CA ASP A 854 11.10 4.10 39.01
C ASP A 854 11.13 2.85 38.09
N PRO A 855 9.98 2.25 37.76
CA PRO A 855 9.93 1.00 36.99
C PRO A 855 10.30 1.16 35.51
N TYR A 856 10.35 2.40 34.99
CA TYR A 856 10.80 2.71 33.63
C TYR A 856 12.34 2.82 33.57
N GLU A 857 12.96 3.43 34.58
CA GLU A 857 14.42 3.47 34.72
C GLU A 857 14.98 2.06 34.94
N ALA A 858 14.37 1.31 35.87
CA ALA A 858 14.68 -0.09 36.16
C ALA A 858 14.35 -1.04 34.99
N ALA A 859 13.58 -0.60 33.99
CA ALA A 859 13.13 -1.40 32.85
C ALA A 859 12.34 -2.66 33.24
N ASP A 860 11.58 -2.56 34.34
CA ASP A 860 10.58 -3.56 34.71
C ASP A 860 9.31 -3.42 33.86
N LEU A 861 9.05 -2.22 33.35
CA LEU A 861 7.98 -1.95 32.38
C LEU A 861 8.56 -1.68 30.99
N PHE A 862 7.89 -2.22 29.98
CA PHE A 862 8.22 -2.06 28.56
C PHE A 862 7.72 -0.74 27.95
N HIS A 863 7.12 0.12 28.76
CA HIS A 863 6.44 1.34 28.36
C HIS A 863 7.43 2.47 28.04
N GLY A 864 7.40 2.92 26.79
CA GLY A 864 8.08 4.12 26.32
C GLY A 864 7.36 5.42 26.71
N ARG A 865 7.91 6.56 26.29
CA ARG A 865 7.62 7.87 26.91
C ARG A 865 6.14 8.25 26.93
N SER A 866 5.39 7.92 25.89
CA SER A 866 3.96 8.25 25.81
C SER A 866 3.14 7.72 26.99
N PHE A 867 3.55 6.60 27.58
CA PHE A 867 2.85 5.92 28.68
C PHE A 867 3.43 6.21 30.08
N GLN A 868 4.47 7.05 30.20
CA GLN A 868 5.21 7.28 31.46
C GLN A 868 4.56 8.35 32.36
N TYR A 869 3.30 8.12 32.74
CA TYR A 869 2.52 9.01 33.62
C TYR A 869 2.92 8.91 35.11
N LEU A 870 3.41 7.75 35.56
CA LEU A 870 3.77 7.48 36.97
C LEU A 870 4.95 8.34 37.45
N THR A 871 4.76 9.10 38.53
CA THR A 871 5.78 9.97 39.19
C THR A 871 6.32 9.40 40.49
N ALA A 872 5.53 8.61 41.21
CA ALA A 872 5.93 7.96 42.46
C ALA A 872 5.26 6.59 42.59
N LEU A 873 5.99 5.62 43.17
CA LEU A 873 5.51 4.28 43.43
C LEU A 873 5.91 3.84 44.84
N ARG A 874 4.95 3.27 45.58
CA ARG A 874 5.16 2.65 46.89
C ARG A 874 4.55 1.26 46.87
N MET A 875 5.27 0.26 47.39
CA MET A 875 4.98 -1.15 47.18
C MET A 875 5.03 -1.92 48.50
N GLY A 876 3.92 -2.56 48.87
CA GLY A 876 3.80 -3.39 50.07
C GLY A 876 3.92 -4.89 49.76
N SER A 877 3.40 -5.70 50.67
CA SER A 877 3.35 -7.17 50.59
C SER A 877 2.04 -7.72 50.00
N THR A 878 1.00 -6.89 49.81
CA THR A 878 -0.30 -7.31 49.23
C THR A 878 -0.92 -6.29 48.26
N GLY A 879 -0.15 -5.28 47.86
CA GLY A 879 -0.61 -4.21 46.99
C GLY A 879 0.39 -3.06 46.89
N SER A 880 -0.04 -1.98 46.24
CA SER A 880 0.75 -0.77 45.99
C SER A 880 -0.11 0.49 45.97
N SER A 881 0.58 1.62 46.08
CA SER A 881 0.03 2.97 45.91
C SER A 881 0.97 3.76 45.01
N GLY A 882 0.45 4.50 44.04
CA GLY A 882 1.24 5.29 43.10
C GLY A 882 0.57 6.60 42.74
N LEU A 883 1.37 7.52 42.18
CA LEU A 883 0.94 8.85 41.78
C LEU A 883 1.15 9.01 40.27
N LEU A 884 0.09 9.36 39.53
CA LEU A 884 0.15 9.65 38.10
C LEU A 884 0.06 11.16 37.88
N ASP A 885 0.99 11.73 37.13
CA ASP A 885 0.87 13.07 36.56
C ASP A 885 0.28 12.97 35.15
N THR A 886 -0.93 13.51 35.00
CA THR A 886 -1.68 13.50 33.74
C THR A 886 -1.00 14.25 32.60
N GLY A 887 -0.11 15.20 32.91
CA GLY A 887 0.65 15.99 31.94
C GLY A 887 1.94 15.35 31.41
N ARG A 888 2.36 14.19 31.94
CA ARG A 888 3.62 13.53 31.53
C ARG A 888 3.53 12.70 30.26
N GLY A 889 2.43 12.00 30.04
CA GLY A 889 2.27 11.10 28.90
C GLY A 889 1.53 11.74 27.72
N SER A 890 1.66 11.13 26.55
CA SER A 890 1.15 11.64 25.26
C SER A 890 0.24 10.67 24.51
N VAL A 891 -0.23 9.60 25.15
CA VAL A 891 -1.30 8.76 24.57
C VAL A 891 -2.57 9.61 24.40
N PRO A 892 -3.25 9.57 23.23
CA PRO A 892 -4.52 10.29 23.05
C PRO A 892 -5.54 9.88 24.11
N PRO A 893 -6.25 10.80 24.78
CA PRO A 893 -7.13 10.44 25.90
C PRO A 893 -8.29 9.52 25.48
N GLY A 894 -8.89 9.74 24.31
CA GLY A 894 -10.06 8.95 23.89
C GLY A 894 -11.30 9.25 24.73
N THR A 895 -12.15 8.25 24.95
CA THR A 895 -13.40 8.38 25.72
C THR A 895 -13.22 8.13 27.23
N LEU A 896 -12.28 7.25 27.60
CA LEU A 896 -12.05 6.79 28.98
C LEU A 896 -10.71 7.24 29.57
N HIS A 897 -9.92 8.03 28.83
CA HIS A 897 -8.53 8.38 29.15
C HIS A 897 -7.56 7.17 29.12
N GLN A 898 -7.54 6.44 28.00
CA GLN A 898 -6.81 5.18 27.82
C GLN A 898 -5.38 5.16 28.40
N GLY A 899 -4.57 6.19 28.18
CA GLY A 899 -3.20 6.26 28.71
C GLY A 899 -3.09 6.28 30.24
N LEU A 900 -4.06 6.87 30.94
CA LEU A 900 -4.09 6.89 32.42
C LEU A 900 -4.65 5.60 32.99
N LEU A 901 -5.62 4.99 32.31
CA LEU A 901 -6.11 3.66 32.69
C LEU A 901 -5.01 2.61 32.54
N ASP A 902 -4.22 2.68 31.47
CA ASP A 902 -3.09 1.80 31.25
C ASP A 902 -1.97 2.05 32.28
N ALA A 903 -1.65 3.33 32.54
CA ALA A 903 -0.69 3.70 33.57
C ALA A 903 -1.12 3.33 35.00
N ALA A 904 -2.41 3.16 35.26
CA ALA A 904 -2.88 2.61 36.54
C ALA A 904 -2.52 1.13 36.74
N LEU A 905 -2.14 0.41 35.68
CA LEU A 905 -1.56 -0.93 35.78
C LEU A 905 -0.06 -0.89 36.13
N HIS A 906 0.64 0.22 35.90
CA HIS A 906 2.08 0.34 36.14
C HIS A 906 2.49 0.27 37.61
N VAL A 907 1.54 0.39 38.54
CA VAL A 907 1.78 0.18 39.98
C VAL A 907 1.81 -1.29 40.37
N ILE A 908 1.43 -2.21 39.47
CA ILE A 908 1.40 -3.67 39.69
C ILE A 908 2.79 -4.25 39.32
N PRO A 909 3.45 -5.03 40.20
CA PRO A 909 4.77 -5.59 39.95
C PRO A 909 4.66 -6.83 39.03
N HIS A 910 4.32 -6.62 37.76
CA HIS A 910 4.01 -7.69 36.81
C HIS A 910 5.13 -8.73 36.63
N ASN A 911 6.41 -8.35 36.80
CA ASN A 911 7.56 -9.27 36.74
C ASN A 911 7.88 -9.95 38.09
N GLU A 912 7.25 -9.50 39.18
CA GLU A 912 7.56 -9.91 40.55
C GLU A 912 6.30 -10.17 41.39
N LEU A 913 5.19 -10.66 40.81
CA LEU A 913 3.95 -10.90 41.55
C LEU A 913 4.10 -11.89 42.73
N GLN A 914 5.16 -12.71 42.76
CA GLN A 914 5.53 -13.49 43.94
C GLN A 914 5.83 -12.65 45.20
N ARG A 915 6.02 -11.33 45.05
CA ARG A 915 6.08 -10.36 46.16
C ARG A 915 4.73 -10.18 46.85
N TRP A 916 3.62 -10.35 46.12
CA TRP A 916 2.26 -10.27 46.65
C TRP A 916 1.67 -11.64 47.00
N GLU A 917 2.04 -12.68 46.24
CA GLU A 917 1.64 -14.06 46.53
C GLU A 917 2.81 -15.03 46.28
N PRO A 918 3.57 -15.42 47.33
CA PRO A 918 4.72 -16.30 47.20
C PRO A 918 4.46 -17.64 46.50
N ALA A 919 3.20 -18.13 46.48
CA ALA A 919 2.82 -19.35 45.78
C ALA A 919 2.96 -19.27 44.24
N ILE A 920 2.99 -18.07 43.65
CA ILE A 920 3.22 -17.87 42.21
C ILE A 920 4.63 -18.35 41.80
N GLY A 921 5.61 -18.20 42.70
CA GLY A 921 7.02 -18.51 42.47
C GLY A 921 7.74 -17.52 41.53
N PRO A 922 9.07 -17.51 41.53
CA PRO A 922 9.86 -16.64 40.65
C PRO A 922 9.80 -17.11 39.18
N GLY A 923 10.15 -16.20 38.26
CA GLY A 923 10.32 -16.53 36.83
C GLY A 923 9.04 -16.56 36.00
N ARG A 924 7.96 -15.93 36.49
CA ARG A 924 6.72 -15.68 35.74
C ARG A 924 6.53 -14.18 35.55
N MET A 925 6.07 -13.79 34.36
CA MET A 925 5.63 -12.42 34.06
C MET A 925 4.11 -12.41 33.88
N ALA A 926 3.46 -11.41 34.45
CA ALA A 926 2.02 -11.20 34.36
C ALA A 926 1.68 -10.26 33.19
N PHE A 927 0.60 -10.56 32.46
CA PHE A 927 0.14 -9.76 31.34
C PHE A 927 -1.40 -9.55 31.40
N PRO A 928 -1.90 -8.32 31.24
CA PRO A 928 -3.33 -8.01 31.23
C PRO A 928 -4.13 -8.87 30.23
N HIS A 929 -5.13 -9.60 30.74
CA HIS A 929 -5.93 -10.55 29.93
C HIS A 929 -7.43 -10.19 29.86
N GLN A 930 -8.01 -9.80 31.00
CA GLN A 930 -9.45 -9.53 31.10
C GLN A 930 -9.74 -8.44 32.14
N LEU A 931 -10.68 -7.51 31.84
CA LEU A 931 -11.37 -6.74 32.87
C LEU A 931 -12.68 -7.46 33.21
N THR A 932 -12.85 -7.91 34.45
CA THR A 932 -14.14 -8.49 34.89
C THR A 932 -15.20 -7.39 34.99
N GLN A 933 -14.81 -6.23 35.53
CA GLN A 933 -15.59 -5.00 35.51
C GLN A 933 -14.64 -3.79 35.47
N LEU A 934 -15.01 -2.76 34.70
CA LEU A 934 -14.48 -1.40 34.79
C LEU A 934 -15.65 -0.43 34.93
N ALA A 935 -15.62 0.44 35.95
CA ALA A 935 -16.69 1.39 36.27
C ALA A 935 -16.13 2.82 36.40
N VAL A 936 -16.77 3.76 35.70
CA VAL A 936 -16.39 5.18 35.63
C VAL A 936 -17.42 6.05 36.33
N PHE A 937 -17.06 6.55 37.51
CA PHE A 937 -17.93 7.38 38.36
C PHE A 937 -17.77 8.90 38.12
N ALA A 938 -16.68 9.29 37.49
CA ALA A 938 -16.38 10.64 37.01
C ALA A 938 -15.32 10.55 35.89
N SER A 939 -15.28 11.53 34.99
CA SER A 939 -14.21 11.61 33.99
C SER A 939 -12.85 11.80 34.69
N LEU A 940 -11.81 11.17 34.16
CA LEU A 940 -10.43 11.43 34.58
C LEU A 940 -10.03 12.84 34.09
N PRO A 941 -9.30 13.62 34.91
CA PRO A 941 -8.89 14.98 34.56
C PRO A 941 -7.73 15.00 33.55
N ASP A 942 -7.70 16.03 32.69
CA ASP A 942 -6.61 16.24 31.73
C ASP A 942 -5.36 16.92 32.34
N CYS A 943 -5.46 17.42 33.60
CA CYS A 943 -4.36 18.08 34.29
C CYS A 943 -4.36 17.82 35.81
N GLY A 944 -3.14 17.78 36.37
CA GLY A 944 -2.87 17.52 37.79
C GLY A 944 -2.53 16.05 38.09
N GLU A 945 -2.54 15.71 39.36
CA GLU A 945 -2.17 14.39 39.86
C GLU A 945 -3.39 13.52 40.19
N ILE A 946 -3.22 12.20 40.04
CA ILE A 946 -4.20 11.16 40.37
C ILE A 946 -3.51 10.08 41.19
N GLU A 947 -4.12 9.68 42.30
CA GLU A 947 -3.63 8.59 43.14
C GLU A 947 -4.18 7.26 42.63
N VAL A 948 -3.34 6.24 42.55
CA VAL A 948 -3.72 4.88 42.11
C VAL A 948 -3.42 3.91 43.23
N GLU A 949 -4.43 3.14 43.62
CA GLU A 949 -4.33 2.09 44.63
C GLU A 949 -4.60 0.73 43.98
N ALA A 950 -3.67 -0.21 44.09
CA ALA A 950 -3.84 -1.59 43.65
C ALA A 950 -3.77 -2.56 44.84
N ARG A 951 -4.61 -3.60 44.82
CA ARG A 951 -4.69 -4.64 45.87
C ARG A 951 -4.78 -6.01 45.21
N PHE A 952 -3.94 -6.95 45.66
CA PHE A 952 -4.01 -8.33 45.18
C PHE A 952 -5.33 -8.98 45.65
N ALA A 953 -6.17 -9.41 44.71
CA ALA A 953 -7.50 -9.96 44.98
C ALA A 953 -7.51 -11.49 45.02
N GLY A 954 -6.46 -12.14 44.51
CA GLY A 954 -6.22 -13.58 44.68
C GLY A 954 -5.79 -14.32 43.40
N VAL A 955 -5.38 -15.57 43.57
CA VAL A 955 -5.15 -16.51 42.47
C VAL A 955 -6.49 -17.10 42.04
N LEU A 956 -6.89 -16.89 40.78
CA LEU A 956 -8.12 -17.46 40.22
C LEU A 956 -7.89 -18.88 39.68
N ARG A 957 -6.72 -19.10 39.06
CA ARG A 957 -6.21 -20.38 38.52
C ARG A 957 -4.67 -20.33 38.51
N ASP A 958 -4.00 -21.48 38.34
CA ASP A 958 -2.51 -21.59 38.31
C ASP A 958 -1.81 -20.69 37.27
N ASP A 959 -2.57 -20.15 36.31
CA ASP A 959 -2.16 -19.26 35.23
C ASP A 959 -2.85 -17.88 35.26
N LEU A 960 -3.77 -17.60 36.20
CA LEU A 960 -4.54 -16.35 36.27
C LEU A 960 -4.67 -15.80 37.69
N VAL A 961 -4.42 -14.50 37.83
CA VAL A 961 -4.51 -13.75 39.09
C VAL A 961 -5.41 -12.53 38.93
N ALA A 962 -6.05 -12.10 40.01
CA ALA A 962 -6.87 -10.90 40.04
C ALA A 962 -6.23 -9.79 40.89
N VAL A 963 -6.34 -8.55 40.43
CA VAL A 963 -5.94 -7.34 41.14
C VAL A 963 -7.09 -6.33 41.06
N ASP A 964 -7.51 -5.79 42.20
CA ASP A 964 -8.48 -4.70 42.25
C ASP A 964 -7.74 -3.35 42.23
N VAL A 965 -8.21 -2.42 41.40
CA VAL A 965 -7.59 -1.11 41.19
C VAL A 965 -8.61 0.01 41.37
N GLN A 966 -8.18 1.10 42.01
CA GLN A 966 -8.92 2.34 42.14
C GLN A 966 -8.06 3.53 41.71
N LEU A 967 -8.60 4.39 40.84
CA LEU A 967 -8.07 5.72 40.56
C LEU A 967 -8.84 6.72 41.43
N CYS A 968 -8.12 7.43 42.29
CA CYS A 968 -8.66 8.32 43.31
C CYS A 968 -8.17 9.75 43.11
N ARG A 969 -9.01 10.71 43.54
CA ARG A 969 -8.61 12.10 43.79
C ARG A 969 -9.19 12.51 45.13
N ASP A 970 -8.32 12.88 46.06
CA ASP A 970 -8.67 13.03 47.47
C ASP A 970 -9.36 11.74 48.00
N GLU A 971 -10.45 11.88 48.77
CA GLU A 971 -11.27 10.76 49.26
C GLU A 971 -12.24 10.17 48.21
N ARG A 972 -12.13 10.55 46.92
CA ARG A 972 -13.13 10.17 45.90
C ARG A 972 -12.54 9.24 44.84
N VAL A 973 -13.05 8.01 44.79
CA VAL A 973 -12.83 7.09 43.66
C VAL A 973 -13.46 7.68 42.39
N LEU A 974 -12.66 7.85 41.34
CA LEU A 974 -13.09 8.32 40.01
C LEU A 974 -13.41 7.15 39.08
N VAL A 975 -12.53 6.14 39.08
CA VAL A 975 -12.65 4.89 38.32
C VAL A 975 -12.26 3.75 39.24
N SER A 976 -12.95 2.61 39.13
CA SER A 976 -12.51 1.36 39.75
C SER A 976 -12.71 0.21 38.76
N PHE A 977 -11.74 -0.70 38.73
CA PHE A 977 -11.80 -1.91 37.91
C PHE A 977 -11.10 -3.07 38.61
N GLN A 978 -11.44 -4.28 38.19
CA GLN A 978 -10.69 -5.48 38.54
C GLN A 978 -10.05 -6.02 37.26
N ILE A 979 -8.72 -6.08 37.26
CA ILE A 979 -7.93 -6.68 36.19
C ILE A 979 -7.64 -8.14 36.53
N VAL A 980 -7.67 -8.99 35.51
CA VAL A 980 -7.19 -10.37 35.57
C VAL A 980 -6.00 -10.49 34.65
N ASP A 981 -4.86 -10.85 35.21
CA ASP A 981 -3.59 -11.01 34.51
C ASP A 981 -3.26 -12.48 34.30
N MET A 982 -2.62 -12.78 33.16
CA MET A 982 -2.13 -14.11 32.79
C MET A 982 -0.65 -14.26 33.11
N LEU A 983 -0.32 -15.32 33.87
CA LEU A 983 1.03 -15.66 34.29
C LEU A 983 1.75 -16.52 33.25
N ILE A 984 2.75 -15.95 32.59
CA ILE A 984 3.53 -16.60 31.52
C ILE A 984 4.94 -16.93 32.03
N PRO A 985 5.46 -18.16 31.86
CA PRO A 985 6.84 -18.50 32.20
C PRO A 985 7.85 -17.70 31.35
N ALA A 986 8.74 -16.95 32.00
CA ALA A 986 9.68 -16.05 31.35
C ALA A 986 10.92 -16.74 30.75
N GLY A 987 11.25 -17.96 31.21
CA GLY A 987 12.49 -18.64 30.82
C GLY A 987 13.74 -17.83 31.19
N SER A 988 14.75 -17.84 30.31
CA SER A 988 16.02 -17.13 30.52
C SER A 988 15.88 -15.61 30.66
N LEU A 989 14.76 -15.00 30.25
CA LEU A 989 14.48 -13.58 30.48
C LEU A 989 14.37 -13.22 31.97
N ALA A 990 14.02 -14.18 32.83
CA ALA A 990 14.02 -13.98 34.29
C ALA A 990 15.40 -14.13 34.94
N GLU A 991 16.41 -14.62 34.22
CA GLU A 991 17.78 -14.81 34.73
C GLU A 991 18.66 -13.56 34.57
N VAL A 992 18.13 -12.51 33.92
CA VAL A 992 18.78 -11.23 33.64
C VAL A 992 17.93 -10.07 34.17
N SER A 993 18.57 -8.93 34.44
CA SER A 993 17.88 -7.71 34.89
C SER A 993 17.05 -7.05 33.79
N GLY A 994 16.12 -6.15 34.16
CA GLY A 994 15.34 -5.35 33.22
C GLY A 994 16.20 -4.61 32.19
N PRO A 995 17.28 -3.90 32.58
CA PRO A 995 18.13 -3.18 31.62
C PRO A 995 18.85 -4.10 30.65
N GLU A 996 19.30 -5.29 31.10
CA GLU A 996 19.90 -6.33 30.23
C GLU A 996 18.87 -6.88 29.23
N ARG A 997 17.63 -7.19 29.66
CA ARG A 997 16.55 -7.59 28.75
C ARG A 997 16.29 -6.55 27.66
N ARG A 998 16.20 -5.27 28.07
CA ARG A 998 15.93 -4.13 27.19
C ARG A 998 17.05 -3.95 26.15
N ALA A 999 18.30 -4.02 26.61
CA ALA A 999 19.48 -3.92 25.76
C ALA A 999 19.49 -5.02 24.68
N TYR A 1000 19.21 -6.27 25.05
CA TYR A 1000 19.12 -7.38 24.10
C TYR A 1000 17.93 -7.25 23.13
N LEU A 1001 16.70 -7.19 23.65
CA LEU A 1001 15.49 -7.28 22.84
C LEU A 1001 15.26 -6.05 21.95
N ARG A 1002 15.39 -4.85 22.53
CA ARG A 1002 15.13 -3.58 21.84
C ARG A 1002 16.37 -3.08 21.10
N ASP A 1003 17.45 -2.88 21.85
CA ASP A 1003 18.64 -2.16 21.38
C ASP A 1003 19.58 -3.04 20.54
N GLY A 1004 19.44 -4.37 20.62
CA GLY A 1004 20.21 -5.34 19.84
C GLY A 1004 21.63 -5.55 20.37
N GLU A 1005 21.86 -5.36 21.66
CA GLU A 1005 23.14 -5.69 22.30
C GLU A 1005 23.27 -7.22 22.48
N PRO A 1006 24.44 -7.83 22.21
CA PRO A 1006 24.61 -9.28 22.27
C PRO A 1006 24.69 -9.83 23.70
N ASP A 1007 23.83 -10.79 24.03
CA ASP A 1007 23.92 -11.59 25.25
C ASP A 1007 23.73 -13.09 24.95
N SER A 1008 24.75 -13.90 25.27
CA SER A 1008 24.72 -15.35 25.02
C SER A 1008 23.81 -16.13 25.96
N ARG A 1009 23.41 -15.55 27.10
CA ARG A 1009 22.43 -16.13 28.05
C ARG A 1009 21.01 -16.15 27.49
N LEU A 1010 20.72 -15.29 26.53
CA LEU A 1010 19.38 -15.07 25.97
C LEU A 1010 19.16 -15.77 24.61
N LEU A 1011 20.08 -16.64 24.22
CA LEU A 1011 19.94 -17.54 23.07
C LEU A 1011 19.06 -18.75 23.44
N LEU A 1012 18.21 -19.20 22.51
CA LEU A 1012 17.25 -20.28 22.71
C LEU A 1012 17.84 -21.68 22.48
N THR A 1013 18.90 -21.78 21.67
CA THR A 1013 19.61 -23.03 21.38
C THR A 1013 20.21 -23.59 22.67
N GLY A 1014 19.80 -24.80 23.06
CA GLY A 1014 20.23 -25.44 24.29
C GLY A 1014 21.75 -25.65 24.41
N SER A 1015 22.20 -26.03 25.60
CA SER A 1015 23.59 -26.39 25.88
C SER A 1015 24.05 -27.65 25.12
N ASP A 1016 23.10 -28.42 24.59
CA ASP A 1016 23.30 -29.54 23.66
C ASP A 1016 23.48 -29.11 22.19
N GLY A 1017 23.39 -27.81 21.89
CA GLY A 1017 23.48 -27.27 20.53
C GLY A 1017 22.19 -27.38 19.72
N VAL A 1018 21.08 -27.79 20.34
CA VAL A 1018 19.79 -28.02 19.67
C VAL A 1018 18.83 -26.86 19.97
N LEU A 1019 18.36 -26.19 18.93
CA LEU A 1019 17.21 -25.31 18.99
C LEU A 1019 15.93 -26.14 18.89
N ARG A 1020 14.96 -25.90 19.77
CA ARG A 1020 13.66 -26.58 19.73
C ARG A 1020 12.57 -25.58 19.38
N ARG A 1021 11.58 -26.05 18.61
CA ARG A 1021 10.41 -25.28 18.22
C ARG A 1021 9.64 -24.72 19.41
N SER A 1022 9.49 -25.52 20.48
CA SER A 1022 8.82 -25.11 21.72
C SER A 1022 9.49 -23.97 22.47
N ASP A 1023 10.76 -23.67 22.18
CA ASP A 1023 11.48 -22.53 22.77
C ASP A 1023 11.28 -21.26 21.92
N VAL A 1024 11.21 -21.40 20.59
CA VAL A 1024 10.82 -20.30 19.68
C VAL A 1024 9.34 -19.92 19.87
N GLU A 1025 8.43 -20.88 19.98
CA GLU A 1025 7.01 -20.64 20.24
C GLU A 1025 6.78 -19.99 21.62
N ARG A 1026 7.70 -20.18 22.59
CA ARG A 1026 7.62 -19.53 23.92
C ARG A 1026 7.96 -18.04 23.89
N ILE A 1027 8.78 -17.58 22.95
CA ILE A 1027 9.05 -16.15 22.78
C ILE A 1027 8.08 -15.46 21.82
N ASP A 1028 7.48 -16.19 20.87
CA ASP A 1028 6.55 -15.63 19.87
C ASP A 1028 5.08 -15.57 20.34
N VAL A 1029 4.85 -15.54 21.66
CA VAL A 1029 3.50 -15.41 22.27
C VAL A 1029 2.77 -14.17 21.74
N LEU A 1030 3.50 -13.06 21.57
CA LEU A 1030 3.08 -11.95 20.73
C LEU A 1030 3.64 -12.18 19.32
N THR A 1031 2.77 -12.62 18.40
CA THR A 1031 3.16 -13.03 17.04
C THR A 1031 4.02 -11.99 16.33
N GLY A 1032 5.18 -12.41 15.83
CA GLY A 1032 6.15 -11.57 15.15
C GLY A 1032 7.33 -11.13 16.03
N THR A 1033 7.30 -11.39 17.33
CA THR A 1033 8.42 -11.17 18.27
C THR A 1033 9.66 -11.94 17.84
N ALA A 1034 9.54 -13.22 17.47
CA ALA A 1034 10.67 -14.01 16.97
C ALA A 1034 11.19 -13.48 15.61
N ASN A 1035 10.29 -13.04 14.72
CA ASN A 1035 10.69 -12.44 13.44
C ASN A 1035 11.49 -11.14 13.67
N ALA A 1036 11.00 -10.26 14.54
CA ALA A 1036 11.66 -9.00 14.89
C ALA A 1036 12.99 -9.23 15.64
N LEU A 1037 13.03 -10.17 16.60
CA LEU A 1037 14.24 -10.48 17.35
C LEU A 1037 15.36 -10.97 16.45
N TYR A 1038 15.08 -11.96 15.58
CA TYR A 1038 16.10 -12.62 14.75
C TYR A 1038 16.28 -11.99 13.36
N GLY A 1039 15.42 -11.07 12.91
CA GLY A 1039 15.47 -10.51 11.56
C GLY A 1039 15.23 -11.59 10.50
N LEU A 1040 14.06 -12.24 10.57
CA LEU A 1040 13.71 -13.38 9.71
C LEU A 1040 13.01 -12.94 8.41
N PRO A 1041 13.15 -13.68 7.30
CA PRO A 1041 12.54 -13.30 6.03
C PRO A 1041 11.01 -13.20 6.11
N VAL A 1042 10.45 -12.20 5.41
CA VAL A 1042 9.00 -11.90 5.42
C VAL A 1042 8.24 -12.98 4.66
N GLY A 1043 7.18 -13.52 5.28
CA GLY A 1043 6.29 -14.54 4.67
C GLY A 1043 6.71 -16.00 4.88
N THR A 1044 7.83 -16.24 5.57
CA THR A 1044 8.31 -17.57 5.95
C THR A 1044 7.47 -18.17 7.08
N ARG A 1045 7.12 -19.46 7.04
CA ARG A 1045 6.32 -20.13 8.08
C ARG A 1045 7.15 -20.40 9.32
N ALA A 1046 6.52 -20.52 10.49
CA ALA A 1046 7.21 -20.76 11.78
C ALA A 1046 8.15 -21.98 11.78
N VAL A 1047 7.78 -23.07 11.11
CA VAL A 1047 8.66 -24.26 10.97
C VAL A 1047 9.92 -23.97 10.15
N ASP A 1048 9.82 -23.11 9.15
CA ASP A 1048 10.94 -22.72 8.29
C ASP A 1048 11.87 -21.68 8.99
N TRP A 1049 11.48 -21.15 10.17
CA TRP A 1049 12.32 -20.27 10.99
C TRP A 1049 13.43 -21.02 11.74
N LEU A 1050 13.18 -22.27 12.16
CA LEU A 1050 14.08 -23.06 13.02
C LEU A 1050 15.53 -23.13 12.49
N PRO A 1051 15.80 -23.50 11.23
CA PRO A 1051 17.18 -23.56 10.74
C PRO A 1051 17.85 -22.19 10.63
N HIS A 1052 17.08 -21.13 10.34
CA HIS A 1052 17.59 -19.76 10.31
C HIS A 1052 17.99 -19.27 11.70
N ILE A 1053 17.13 -19.47 12.71
CA ILE A 1053 17.42 -19.10 14.09
C ILE A 1053 18.63 -19.90 14.61
N ALA A 1054 18.66 -21.22 14.42
CA ALA A 1054 19.76 -22.07 14.90
C ALA A 1054 21.12 -21.63 14.33
N LEU A 1055 21.17 -21.28 13.03
CA LEU A 1055 22.39 -20.76 12.40
C LEU A 1055 22.77 -19.36 12.91
N LYS A 1056 21.80 -18.44 12.99
CA LYS A 1056 22.01 -17.08 13.52
C LYS A 1056 22.55 -17.12 14.96
N GLU A 1057 21.99 -17.98 15.81
CA GLU A 1057 22.45 -18.15 17.20
C GLU A 1057 23.81 -18.84 17.30
N HIS A 1058 24.12 -19.81 16.43
CA HIS A 1058 25.44 -20.42 16.37
C HIS A 1058 26.53 -19.39 16.02
N ILE A 1059 26.27 -18.51 15.05
CA ILE A 1059 27.16 -17.41 14.70
C ILE A 1059 27.22 -16.38 15.84
N ALA A 1060 26.09 -15.96 16.42
CA ALA A 1060 26.06 -15.06 17.57
C ALA A 1060 26.93 -15.57 18.74
N ARG A 1061 26.80 -16.86 19.07
CA ARG A 1061 27.55 -17.54 20.13
C ARG A 1061 29.06 -17.63 19.87
N THR A 1062 29.46 -17.77 18.61
CA THR A 1062 30.89 -17.93 18.23
C THR A 1062 31.60 -16.61 17.95
N THR A 1063 30.85 -15.56 17.59
CA THR A 1063 31.42 -14.25 17.18
C THR A 1063 31.09 -13.10 18.14
N GLY A 1064 30.17 -13.29 19.08
CA GLY A 1064 29.76 -12.26 20.03
C GLY A 1064 28.87 -11.16 19.44
N VAL A 1065 28.22 -11.40 18.30
CA VAL A 1065 27.27 -10.46 17.67
C VAL A 1065 25.83 -10.80 18.03
N HIS A 1066 24.91 -9.83 17.93
CA HIS A 1066 23.49 -10.07 18.18
C HIS A 1066 22.86 -10.83 16.99
N PRO A 1067 22.04 -11.89 17.18
CA PRO A 1067 21.62 -12.77 16.08
C PRO A 1067 20.80 -12.08 14.98
N ARG A 1068 20.19 -10.91 15.26
CA ARG A 1068 19.54 -10.04 14.26
C ARG A 1068 20.49 -9.57 13.16
N THR A 1069 21.76 -9.33 13.48
CA THR A 1069 22.76 -8.78 12.53
C THR A 1069 23.41 -9.84 11.66
N VAL A 1070 23.11 -11.13 11.89
CA VAL A 1070 23.64 -12.24 11.09
C VAL A 1070 22.73 -12.45 9.87
N GLU A 1071 23.24 -12.16 8.68
CA GLU A 1071 22.56 -12.49 7.42
C GLU A 1071 22.80 -13.96 7.04
N VAL A 1072 21.75 -14.66 6.62
CA VAL A 1072 21.80 -16.08 6.24
C VAL A 1072 21.51 -16.21 4.76
N THR A 1073 22.52 -16.63 3.99
CA THR A 1073 22.46 -16.80 2.53
C THR A 1073 22.28 -18.26 2.09
N ALA A 1074 22.67 -19.22 2.92
CA ALA A 1074 22.53 -20.67 2.70
C ALA A 1074 22.37 -21.41 4.05
N LEU A 1075 21.87 -22.65 4.01
CA LEU A 1075 21.57 -23.48 5.19
C LEU A 1075 22.36 -24.81 5.20
N ASP A 1076 23.41 -24.91 4.40
CA ASP A 1076 24.08 -26.17 4.02
C ASP A 1076 24.63 -26.99 5.20
N ASN A 1077 24.89 -26.33 6.34
CA ASN A 1077 25.39 -26.93 7.57
C ASN A 1077 24.32 -27.06 8.67
N VAL A 1078 23.03 -26.95 8.36
CA VAL A 1078 21.94 -27.11 9.35
C VAL A 1078 21.17 -28.40 9.11
N SER A 1079 20.86 -29.12 10.19
CA SER A 1079 20.00 -30.30 10.21
C SER A 1079 18.73 -29.94 10.99
N TRP A 1080 17.55 -30.06 10.40
CA TRP A 1080 16.30 -29.72 11.06
C TRP A 1080 15.14 -30.63 10.66
N ASP A 1081 14.11 -30.64 11.49
CA ASP A 1081 12.80 -31.27 11.27
C ASP A 1081 11.68 -30.30 11.73
N ASP A 1082 10.44 -30.80 11.89
CA ASP A 1082 9.29 -29.98 12.26
C ASP A 1082 9.34 -29.45 13.72
N ASP A 1083 10.21 -30.02 14.56
CA ASP A 1083 10.29 -29.77 16.02
C ASP A 1083 11.65 -29.23 16.48
N SER A 1084 12.72 -29.38 15.69
CA SER A 1084 14.09 -29.04 16.11
C SER A 1084 15.04 -28.65 14.97
N ALA A 1085 16.09 -27.91 15.29
CA ALA A 1085 17.20 -27.58 14.39
C ALA A 1085 18.56 -27.63 15.11
N THR A 1086 19.60 -28.11 14.42
CA THR A 1086 20.97 -28.28 14.95
C THR A 1086 21.98 -27.89 13.87
N VAL A 1087 22.98 -27.09 14.22
CA VAL A 1087 24.10 -26.75 13.31
C VAL A 1087 25.18 -27.82 13.38
N ARG A 1088 25.57 -28.37 12.22
CA ARG A 1088 26.66 -29.33 12.06
C ARG A 1088 27.98 -28.58 11.94
N THR A 1089 28.78 -28.61 12.99
CA THR A 1089 30.17 -28.14 12.96
C THR A 1089 31.09 -29.25 12.42
N SER A 1090 31.77 -28.99 11.31
CA SER A 1090 32.89 -29.80 10.80
C SER A 1090 34.23 -29.25 11.28
#